data_AF-A0A9N9CDW1-F1
#
_entry.id   AF-A0A9N9CDW1-F1
#
_cell.length_a   1.000
_cell.length_b   1.000
_cell.length_c   1.000
_cell.angle_alpha   90.00
_cell.angle_beta   90.00
_cell.angle_gamma   90.00
#
_symmetry.space_group_name_H-M   'P 1'
#
loop_
_entity.id
_entity.type
_entity.pdbx_description
1 polymer ?
#
loop_
_entity_poly.entity_id
_entity_poly.type
_entity_poly.pdbx_seq_one_letter_code
_entity_poly.pdbx_strand_id
1 'polypeptide(L)'
;MTSDSNKEIVFIMTMEENSKLHKLNLNDKLPDIRKELENYNLINDMFSFSKKNSQKMNDYSEIVCEESFDLKDIIDNSESQNTLYLIKSSRPSWNTLNEKFELDYGRTMTFDGIKKANKKAFIMKNCILTVLGAKGLKKDTLKFQSKEDWMKKTNLFVEADGIDIMNFVKLGLSVGSSRFENFNAEIKSTYQYTEFSKVLLEFSKDKDLEPTDEFTDTIEKAINSNDPEQFISIIEEYGRFIPTQVVLGGRVYIKDVEISEENSVTKSIDGEFKIKLEPSKFVVNSSTIQSTSEFYKFNRNHMRLLGGIHPEDENFNEKTWIESLKNYDNWECIEYRNPIHIFKLLPKEFCKRIYEIIGKKVLYSNIVDHHFKHGKVNETKTLPYNVSKIFQYKPDCRIFATVIDTQNSNNVFNCQILHPSGEIPKILIHRIQIKSMYSFQTRRKFKLKIGLMIIGYDTDFNTIFSDINVQLIEKLYDSNNPHTLKLEIERDLNSMNIFVGIPVLSKLERSFESLVIGHHFFKYQDNDKIGVNIFSYCLKNNQCSIKLPNFTFYTLMISNSHNDKEFGTIPFKKQLIDLEKFDRESYQNPKYISLYSENENNYGLIFSKRVSKKIKIKFIECKCKDCENKTKISEGNIECKFIDPYRR
;
A
#
# COMPACT_ATOMS: atom_id res chain seq x y z
N MET A 1 38.51 -22.81 50.23
CA MET A 1 39.73 -22.93 49.42
C MET A 1 39.51 -24.01 48.39
N THR A 2 39.06 -23.67 47.19
CA THR A 2 38.88 -24.63 46.09
C THR A 2 38.90 -23.90 44.74
N SER A 3 39.81 -24.36 43.88
CA SER A 3 39.85 -24.27 42.40
C SER A 3 40.24 -22.97 41.66
N ASP A 4 41.14 -22.13 42.19
CA ASP A 4 41.78 -21.06 41.39
C ASP A 4 43.09 -21.52 40.70
N SER A 5 43.39 -22.82 40.68
CA SER A 5 44.75 -23.33 40.42
C SER A 5 45.05 -23.84 39.00
N ASN A 6 44.17 -23.68 38.01
CA ASN A 6 44.38 -24.24 36.66
C ASN A 6 44.20 -23.25 35.48
N LYS A 7 44.09 -21.94 35.73
CA LYS A 7 44.01 -20.95 34.64
C LYS A 7 45.41 -20.50 34.21
N GLU A 8 45.70 -20.64 32.92
CA GLU A 8 46.94 -20.20 32.30
C GLU A 8 46.73 -18.90 31.51
N ILE A 9 47.81 -18.13 31.32
CA ILE A 9 47.78 -16.92 30.51
C ILE A 9 47.77 -17.34 29.04
N VAL A 10 46.75 -16.91 28.30
CA VAL A 10 46.57 -17.22 26.88
C VAL A 10 46.55 -15.92 26.07
N PHE A 11 47.36 -15.86 25.02
CA PHE A 11 47.33 -14.80 24.01
C PHE A 11 46.24 -15.10 22.99
N ILE A 12 45.28 -14.20 22.85
CA ILE A 12 44.19 -14.31 21.90
C ILE A 12 44.57 -13.43 20.70
N MET A 13 44.75 -14.08 19.55
CA MET A 13 45.12 -13.42 18.29
C MET A 13 43.99 -13.57 17.29
N THR A 14 43.55 -12.45 16.73
CA THR A 14 42.79 -12.44 15.47
C THR A 14 43.76 -12.10 14.35
N MET A 15 43.47 -12.54 13.13
CA MET A 15 44.33 -12.28 11.96
C MET A 15 44.45 -10.79 11.59
N GLU A 16 43.66 -9.90 12.20
CA GLU A 16 43.51 -8.50 11.82
C GLU A 16 43.73 -7.49 12.97
N GLU A 17 43.82 -7.92 14.25
CA GLU A 17 43.98 -7.00 15.40
C GLU A 17 45.19 -7.31 16.31
N ASN A 18 45.46 -6.39 17.24
CA ASN A 18 46.44 -6.54 18.32
C ASN A 18 46.07 -7.71 19.27
N SER A 19 47.07 -8.48 19.69
CA SER A 19 46.90 -9.59 20.64
C SER A 19 46.34 -9.12 21.98
N LYS A 20 45.31 -9.80 22.48
CA LYS A 20 44.73 -9.57 23.83
C LYS A 20 45.14 -10.71 24.78
N LEU A 21 45.28 -10.41 26.06
CA LEU A 21 45.70 -11.37 27.09
C LEU A 21 44.53 -11.71 28.01
N HIS A 22 44.26 -12.99 28.22
CA HIS A 22 43.24 -13.45 29.15
C HIS A 22 43.68 -14.73 29.88
N LYS A 23 43.15 -14.97 31.08
CA LYS A 23 43.43 -16.19 31.85
C LYS A 23 42.33 -17.22 31.58
N LEU A 24 42.68 -18.33 30.93
CA LEU A 24 41.75 -19.39 30.55
C LEU A 24 42.19 -20.74 31.12
N ASN A 25 41.26 -21.65 31.38
CA ASN A 25 41.58 -23.02 31.78
C ASN A 25 41.70 -23.90 30.53
N LEU A 26 42.88 -24.48 30.31
CA LEU A 26 43.16 -25.28 29.11
C LEU A 26 42.33 -26.56 29.00
N ASN A 27 41.77 -27.05 30.11
CA ASN A 27 40.94 -28.25 30.13
C ASN A 27 39.44 -27.97 29.92
N ASP A 28 39.02 -26.71 29.83
CA ASP A 28 37.63 -26.39 29.58
C ASP A 28 37.28 -26.63 28.11
N LYS A 29 36.02 -27.00 27.88
CA LYS A 29 35.48 -27.21 26.54
C LYS A 29 35.35 -25.87 25.81
N LEU A 30 35.55 -25.88 24.49
CA LEU A 30 35.47 -24.64 23.70
C LEU A 30 34.16 -23.85 23.85
N PRO A 31 32.97 -24.47 24.01
CA PRO A 31 31.74 -23.72 24.28
C PRO A 31 31.76 -22.93 25.60
N ASP A 32 32.42 -23.45 26.63
CA ASP A 32 32.54 -22.75 27.92
C ASP A 32 33.57 -21.62 27.81
N ILE A 33 34.67 -21.85 27.09
CA ILE A 33 35.65 -20.81 26.75
C ILE A 33 35.00 -19.70 25.93
N ARG A 34 34.17 -20.03 24.94
CA ARG A 34 33.45 -19.03 24.12
C ARG A 34 32.59 -18.13 24.99
N LYS A 35 31.78 -18.69 25.89
CA LYS A 35 30.97 -17.90 26.83
C LYS A 35 31.83 -16.99 27.72
N GLU A 36 32.97 -17.49 28.22
CA GLU A 36 33.90 -16.68 29.00
C GLU A 36 34.44 -15.51 28.17
N LEU A 37 34.89 -15.76 26.94
CA LEU A 37 35.42 -14.74 26.03
C LEU A 37 34.37 -13.72 25.58
N GLU A 38 33.12 -14.14 25.35
CA GLU A 38 31.99 -13.27 25.00
C GLU A 38 31.66 -12.30 26.14
N ASN A 39 31.70 -12.75 27.41
CA ASN A 39 31.47 -11.89 28.57
C ASN A 39 32.48 -10.73 28.67
N TYR A 40 33.68 -10.91 28.10
CA TYR A 40 34.72 -9.88 28.05
C TYR A 40 34.83 -9.18 26.68
N ASN A 41 33.90 -9.42 25.76
CA ASN A 41 33.92 -8.90 24.39
C ASN A 41 35.24 -9.22 23.64
N LEU A 42 35.83 -10.38 23.93
CA LEU A 42 37.07 -10.85 23.31
C LEU A 42 36.81 -11.70 22.05
N ILE A 43 35.61 -12.27 21.93
CA ILE A 43 35.11 -13.00 20.76
C ILE A 43 33.63 -12.64 20.55
N ASN A 44 33.15 -12.79 19.32
CA ASN A 44 31.74 -12.74 18.96
C ASN A 44 31.46 -13.78 17.86
N ASP A 45 30.22 -13.83 17.37
CA ASP A 45 29.79 -14.77 16.32
C ASP A 45 30.57 -14.64 14.99
N MET A 46 31.25 -13.51 14.75
CA MET A 46 32.05 -13.32 13.54
C MET A 46 33.34 -14.15 13.53
N PHE A 47 33.76 -14.66 14.69
CA PHE A 47 35.01 -15.37 14.85
C PHE A 47 34.78 -16.81 15.30
N SER A 48 35.55 -17.70 14.70
CA SER A 48 35.61 -19.12 15.04
C SER A 48 36.98 -19.45 15.60
N PHE A 49 37.01 -20.39 16.55
CA PHE A 49 38.28 -20.97 16.98
C PHE A 49 38.97 -21.64 15.79
N SER A 50 40.29 -21.61 15.80
CA SER A 50 41.09 -22.26 14.76
C SER A 50 42.22 -23.06 15.34
N LYS A 51 42.65 -24.07 14.58
CA LYS A 51 43.82 -24.89 14.89
C LYS A 51 44.88 -24.67 13.83
N LYS A 52 46.11 -24.36 14.26
CA LYS A 52 47.27 -24.21 13.39
C LYS A 52 47.71 -25.57 12.85
N ASN A 53 47.91 -25.67 11.55
CA ASN A 53 48.42 -26.87 10.90
C ASN A 53 49.95 -26.79 10.77
N SER A 54 50.64 -27.81 11.29
CA SER A 54 52.06 -27.76 11.66
C SER A 54 53.09 -27.81 10.52
N GLN A 55 52.76 -27.37 9.30
CA GLN A 55 53.69 -27.49 8.15
C GLN A 55 53.78 -26.28 7.21
N LYS A 56 52.92 -25.26 7.32
CA LYS A 56 53.00 -24.04 6.50
C LYS A 56 52.77 -22.79 7.33
N MET A 57 53.50 -21.72 6.98
CA MET A 57 53.28 -20.39 7.57
C MET A 57 51.83 -19.95 7.25
N ASN A 58 51.08 -19.54 8.28
CA ASN A 58 49.69 -19.07 8.21
C ASN A 58 48.61 -20.08 7.76
N ASP A 59 48.82 -21.38 7.95
CA ASP A 59 47.80 -22.40 7.66
C ASP A 59 47.00 -22.75 8.94
N TYR A 60 45.74 -22.32 8.99
CA TYR A 60 44.82 -22.53 10.11
C TYR A 60 43.52 -23.17 9.63
N SER A 61 43.02 -24.13 10.39
CA SER A 61 41.72 -24.79 10.14
C SER A 61 40.66 -24.30 11.10
N GLU A 62 39.49 -23.91 10.57
CA GLU A 62 38.32 -23.55 11.36
C GLU A 62 37.81 -24.73 12.18
N ILE A 63 37.51 -24.49 13.46
CA ILE A 63 36.84 -25.46 14.31
C ILE A 63 35.32 -25.26 14.17
N VAL A 64 34.68 -26.18 13.44
CA VAL A 64 33.23 -26.12 13.17
C VAL A 64 32.39 -26.74 14.31
N CYS A 65 32.97 -27.69 15.07
CA CYS A 65 32.27 -28.42 16.13
C CYS A 65 32.96 -28.24 17.48
N GLU A 66 32.73 -27.10 18.13
CA GLU A 66 33.39 -26.70 19.39
C GLU A 66 33.24 -27.74 20.51
N GLU A 67 32.10 -28.42 20.62
CA GLU A 67 31.82 -29.43 21.65
C GLU A 67 32.81 -30.61 21.65
N SER A 68 33.44 -30.87 20.51
CA SER A 68 34.38 -31.99 20.34
C SER A 68 35.80 -31.68 20.82
N PHE A 69 36.09 -30.42 21.18
CA PHE A 69 37.45 -29.97 21.49
C PHE A 69 37.53 -29.36 22.89
N ASP A 70 38.62 -29.63 23.59
CA ASP A 70 39.08 -28.86 24.74
C ASP A 70 39.99 -27.73 24.24
N LEU A 71 40.17 -26.67 25.04
CA LEU A 71 41.05 -25.56 24.67
C LEU A 71 42.50 -26.01 24.37
N LYS A 72 43.05 -26.92 25.19
CA LYS A 72 44.38 -27.51 25.00
C LYS A 72 44.59 -28.17 23.63
N ASP A 73 43.51 -28.59 22.95
CA ASP A 73 43.60 -29.31 21.68
C ASP A 73 43.92 -28.38 20.50
N ILE A 74 43.71 -27.07 20.67
CA ILE A 74 43.84 -26.06 19.62
C ILE A 74 44.86 -24.96 19.93
N ILE A 75 45.28 -24.83 21.20
CA ILE A 75 46.31 -23.89 21.63
C ILE A 75 47.63 -24.20 20.92
N ASP A 76 48.28 -23.16 20.39
CA ASP A 76 49.64 -23.23 19.89
C ASP A 76 50.64 -22.89 21.00
N ASN A 77 51.59 -23.79 21.22
CA ASN A 77 52.65 -23.68 22.23
C ASN A 77 54.04 -23.47 21.61
N SER A 78 54.14 -23.15 20.30
CA SER A 78 55.41 -23.15 19.57
C SER A 78 56.45 -22.13 20.07
N GLU A 79 56.05 -21.08 20.79
CA GLU A 79 56.93 -20.00 21.24
C GLU A 79 56.97 -19.82 22.77
N SER A 80 56.75 -20.88 23.54
CA SER A 80 56.66 -20.81 25.02
C SER A 80 55.57 -19.84 25.55
N GLN A 81 54.60 -19.53 24.68
CA GLN A 81 53.40 -18.75 24.96
C GLN A 81 52.20 -19.53 24.45
N ASN A 82 51.19 -19.71 25.30
CA ASN A 82 49.94 -20.32 24.88
C ASN A 82 49.18 -19.33 24.01
N THR A 83 49.04 -19.63 22.73
CA THR A 83 48.36 -18.75 21.77
C THR A 83 47.10 -19.41 21.22
N LEU A 84 45.98 -18.70 21.33
CA LEU A 84 44.69 -19.05 20.77
C LEU A 84 44.44 -18.19 19.53
N TYR A 85 44.31 -18.84 18.37
CA TYR A 85 44.04 -18.18 17.11
C TYR A 85 42.54 -18.20 16.79
N LEU A 86 42.00 -17.02 16.53
CA LEU A 86 40.65 -16.81 16.06
C LEU A 86 40.71 -16.42 14.58
N ILE A 87 39.91 -17.10 13.75
CA ILE A 87 39.75 -16.76 12.34
C ILE A 87 38.33 -16.30 12.10
N LYS A 88 38.13 -15.56 11.00
CA LYS A 88 36.79 -15.15 10.59
C LYS A 88 35.94 -16.37 10.25
N SER A 89 34.76 -16.46 10.85
CA SER A 89 33.83 -17.57 10.65
C SER A 89 33.49 -17.70 9.17
N SER A 90 33.59 -18.92 8.62
CA SER A 90 33.19 -19.16 7.22
C SER A 90 31.67 -19.12 7.03
N ARG A 91 30.91 -19.18 8.12
CA ARG A 91 29.45 -19.10 8.17
C ARG A 91 29.04 -18.01 9.16
N PRO A 92 28.63 -16.81 8.69
CA PRO A 92 28.20 -15.76 9.58
C PRO A 92 26.89 -16.13 10.27
N SER A 93 26.73 -15.75 11.53
CA SER A 93 25.44 -15.86 12.22
C SER A 93 24.44 -14.85 11.66
N TRP A 94 23.15 -15.08 11.89
CA TRP A 94 22.13 -14.13 11.49
C TRP A 94 22.29 -12.77 12.21
N ASN A 95 22.81 -12.77 13.44
CA ASN A 95 23.11 -11.55 14.20
C ASN A 95 24.15 -10.71 13.49
N THR A 96 25.28 -11.32 13.10
CA THR A 96 26.35 -10.65 12.34
C THR A 96 25.82 -10.05 11.03
N LEU A 97 24.95 -10.78 10.34
CA LEU A 97 24.34 -10.28 9.10
C LEU A 97 23.35 -9.15 9.37
N ASN A 98 22.58 -9.21 10.45
CA ASN A 98 21.69 -8.11 10.85
C ASN A 98 22.47 -6.85 11.19
N GLU A 99 23.56 -6.97 11.95
CA GLU A 99 24.43 -5.83 12.29
C GLU A 99 25.04 -5.20 11.04
N LYS A 100 25.51 -6.02 10.09
CA LYS A 100 26.12 -5.53 8.86
C LYS A 100 25.11 -4.85 7.93
N PHE A 101 23.95 -5.47 7.71
CA PHE A 101 22.98 -5.04 6.70
C PHE A 101 21.80 -4.26 7.25
N GLU A 102 21.70 -4.13 8.57
CA GLU A 102 20.62 -3.44 9.28
C GLU A 102 19.25 -3.92 8.78
N LEU A 103 19.00 -5.23 8.95
CA LEU A 103 17.81 -5.90 8.41
C LEU A 103 16.54 -5.57 9.22
N ASP A 104 16.71 -5.16 10.48
CA ASP A 104 15.65 -4.68 11.36
C ASP A 104 15.34 -3.17 11.24
N TYR A 105 16.04 -2.47 10.35
CA TYR A 105 15.71 -1.10 9.97
C TYR A 105 14.64 -1.08 8.89
N GLY A 106 13.73 -0.11 9.00
CA GLY A 106 12.73 0.12 7.97
C GLY A 106 13.37 0.51 6.63
N ARG A 107 12.61 0.27 5.57
CA ARG A 107 12.98 0.55 4.18
C ARG A 107 11.89 1.34 3.48
N THR A 108 12.29 2.11 2.49
CA THR A 108 11.40 2.87 1.61
C THR A 108 11.81 2.63 0.16
N MET A 109 10.86 2.25 -0.68
CA MET A 109 11.08 2.15 -2.12
C MET A 109 11.22 3.53 -2.73
N THR A 110 12.26 3.73 -3.53
CA THR A 110 12.47 5.01 -4.22
C THR A 110 12.84 4.78 -5.68
N PHE A 111 12.85 5.87 -6.45
CA PHE A 111 13.30 5.86 -7.84
C PHE A 111 14.78 5.45 -7.99
N ASP A 112 15.59 5.71 -6.97
CA ASP A 112 17.02 5.39 -6.94
C ASP A 112 17.31 3.99 -6.35
N GLY A 113 16.25 3.21 -6.11
CA GLY A 113 16.34 1.92 -5.43
C GLY A 113 15.94 2.04 -3.97
N ILE A 114 16.12 0.94 -3.25
CA ILE A 114 15.56 0.81 -1.91
C ILE A 114 16.42 1.56 -0.90
N LYS A 115 15.81 2.52 -0.20
CA LYS A 115 16.47 3.34 0.80
C LYS A 115 16.26 2.76 2.19
N LYS A 116 17.33 2.72 2.98
CA LYS A 116 17.32 2.40 4.41
C LYS A 116 16.86 3.59 5.25
N ALA A 117 16.11 3.32 6.31
CA ALA A 117 15.74 4.31 7.32
C ALA A 117 16.96 4.85 8.06
N ASN A 118 16.84 6.06 8.61
CA ASN A 118 17.88 6.65 9.43
C ASN A 118 17.81 6.13 10.88
N LYS A 119 16.61 5.78 11.34
CA LYS A 119 16.36 5.26 12.69
C LYS A 119 15.84 3.83 12.69
N LYS A 120 16.17 3.13 13.77
CA LYS A 120 15.78 1.75 14.02
C LYS A 120 14.42 1.68 14.70
N ALA A 121 13.43 1.14 13.99
CA ALA A 121 12.08 0.94 14.54
C ALA A 121 11.95 -0.35 15.36
N PHE A 122 12.70 -1.39 14.99
CA PHE A 122 12.59 -2.73 15.58
C PHE A 122 13.96 -3.32 15.87
N ILE A 123 14.01 -4.27 16.80
CA ILE A 123 15.17 -5.09 17.12
C ILE A 123 14.82 -6.52 16.71
N MET A 124 15.62 -7.11 15.82
CA MET A 124 15.47 -8.52 15.48
C MET A 124 16.01 -9.40 16.62
N LYS A 125 15.18 -10.32 17.11
CA LYS A 125 15.50 -11.23 18.23
C LYS A 125 15.91 -12.62 17.77
N ASN A 126 15.45 -13.03 16.60
CA ASN A 126 15.76 -14.32 16.02
C ASN A 126 15.59 -14.28 14.50
N CYS A 127 16.18 -15.23 13.79
CA CYS A 127 16.04 -15.35 12.36
C CYS A 127 16.37 -16.77 11.90
N ILE A 128 15.60 -17.31 10.97
CA ILE A 128 15.90 -18.56 10.29
C ILE A 128 16.87 -18.25 9.15
N LEU A 129 18.08 -18.80 9.23
CA LEU A 129 19.10 -18.68 8.20
C LEU A 129 19.21 -19.99 7.42
N THR A 130 18.86 -19.95 6.13
CA THR A 130 18.96 -21.08 5.21
C THR A 130 20.10 -20.88 4.22
N VAL A 131 21.06 -21.80 4.21
CA VAL A 131 22.17 -21.79 3.24
C VAL A 131 21.72 -22.42 1.93
N LEU A 132 21.91 -21.71 0.81
CA LEU A 132 21.40 -22.13 -0.51
C LEU A 132 22.41 -22.96 -1.31
N GLY A 133 23.69 -22.87 -1.00
CA GLY A 133 24.75 -23.65 -1.65
C GLY A 133 24.78 -23.47 -3.18
N ALA A 134 25.10 -24.54 -3.91
CA ALA A 134 25.21 -24.50 -5.39
C ALA A 134 23.87 -24.17 -6.09
N LYS A 135 22.72 -24.40 -5.44
CA LYS A 135 21.40 -24.08 -6.00
C LYS A 135 21.14 -22.58 -6.12
N GLY A 136 21.92 -21.76 -5.41
CA GLY A 136 21.77 -20.30 -5.46
C GLY A 136 22.41 -19.63 -6.67
N LEU A 137 23.17 -20.35 -7.51
CA LEU A 137 23.73 -19.79 -8.75
C LEU A 137 22.65 -19.81 -9.84
N LYS A 138 22.27 -18.63 -10.32
CA LYS A 138 21.22 -18.42 -11.33
C LYS A 138 21.74 -17.49 -12.43
N LYS A 139 21.38 -17.78 -13.67
CA LYS A 139 21.59 -16.90 -14.83
C LYS A 139 20.28 -16.73 -15.55
N ASP A 140 19.89 -15.50 -15.80
CA ASP A 140 18.58 -15.19 -16.37
C ASP A 140 18.58 -13.76 -16.96
N THR A 141 17.45 -13.36 -17.52
CA THR A 141 17.22 -12.04 -18.08
C THR A 141 16.23 -11.25 -17.24
N LEU A 142 16.53 -9.98 -16.98
CA LEU A 142 15.64 -9.02 -16.35
C LEU A 142 15.02 -8.15 -17.43
N LYS A 143 13.69 -8.23 -17.54
CA LYS A 143 12.84 -7.39 -18.39
C LYS A 143 11.77 -6.72 -17.54
N PHE A 144 11.28 -5.58 -18.00
CA PHE A 144 10.23 -4.81 -17.33
C PHE A 144 8.94 -4.81 -18.14
N GLN A 145 7.82 -5.08 -17.49
CA GLN A 145 6.50 -5.11 -18.14
C GLN A 145 5.75 -3.77 -18.01
N SER A 146 6.05 -2.99 -16.97
CA SER A 146 5.41 -1.71 -16.68
C SER A 146 6.30 -0.82 -15.79
N LYS A 147 5.85 0.40 -15.51
CA LYS A 147 6.52 1.31 -14.56
C LYS A 147 6.53 0.73 -13.13
N GLU A 148 5.45 0.06 -12.75
CA GLU A 148 5.32 -0.61 -11.46
C GLU A 148 6.28 -1.80 -11.35
N ASP A 149 6.34 -2.64 -12.39
CA ASP A 149 7.27 -3.77 -12.45
C ASP A 149 8.73 -3.29 -12.42
N TRP A 150 9.02 -2.18 -13.12
CA TRP A 150 10.31 -1.51 -13.03
C TRP A 150 10.65 -1.10 -11.60
N MET A 151 9.80 -0.27 -10.96
CA MET A 151 10.02 0.22 -9.60
C MET A 151 10.21 -0.94 -8.61
N LYS A 152 9.42 -1.99 -8.74
CA LYS A 152 9.50 -3.21 -7.93
C LYS A 152 10.89 -3.87 -8.06
N LYS A 153 11.30 -4.21 -9.29
CA LYS A 153 12.53 -4.96 -9.57
C LYS A 153 13.79 -4.14 -9.30
N THR A 154 13.81 -2.85 -9.61
CA THR A 154 14.96 -1.98 -9.33
C THR A 154 15.16 -1.74 -7.84
N ASN A 155 14.12 -1.91 -7.03
CA ASN A 155 14.16 -1.93 -5.56
C ASN A 155 14.39 -3.34 -4.97
N LEU A 156 14.93 -4.28 -5.77
CA LEU A 156 15.31 -5.63 -5.36
C LEU A 156 14.15 -6.58 -5.02
N PHE A 157 12.94 -6.33 -5.52
CA PHE A 157 11.83 -7.26 -5.39
C PHE A 157 11.59 -8.02 -6.70
N VAL A 158 12.53 -8.90 -7.06
CA VAL A 158 12.50 -9.58 -8.37
C VAL A 158 11.47 -10.71 -8.42
N GLU A 159 11.48 -11.63 -7.44
CA GLU A 159 10.57 -12.78 -7.40
C GLU A 159 9.38 -12.58 -6.43
N ALA A 160 9.30 -11.42 -5.77
CA ALA A 160 8.29 -11.18 -4.75
C ALA A 160 6.90 -10.90 -5.37
N ASP A 161 5.94 -11.81 -5.26
CA ASP A 161 4.57 -11.58 -5.74
C ASP A 161 3.60 -11.26 -4.60
N GLY A 162 2.64 -10.36 -4.85
CA GLY A 162 1.61 -10.02 -3.86
C GLY A 162 0.92 -8.69 -4.09
N ILE A 163 -0.23 -8.50 -3.43
CA ILE A 163 -0.96 -7.22 -3.45
C ILE A 163 -0.27 -6.20 -2.53
N ASP A 164 0.32 -6.65 -1.43
CA ASP A 164 0.95 -5.77 -0.43
C ASP A 164 2.12 -4.98 -1.01
N ILE A 165 2.95 -5.62 -1.86
CA ILE A 165 4.07 -4.94 -2.51
C ILE A 165 3.64 -3.85 -3.48
N MET A 166 2.55 -4.07 -4.22
CA MET A 166 2.08 -3.13 -5.24
C MET A 166 1.65 -1.79 -4.62
N ASN A 167 1.22 -1.78 -3.36
CA ASN A 167 0.88 -0.55 -2.67
C ASN A 167 2.13 0.30 -2.39
N PHE A 168 3.23 -0.32 -1.95
CA PHE A 168 4.51 0.37 -1.76
C PHE A 168 5.06 0.89 -3.10
N VAL A 169 4.95 0.08 -4.16
CA VAL A 169 5.38 0.44 -5.53
C VAL A 169 4.65 1.67 -6.05
N LYS A 170 3.30 1.69 -5.97
CA LYS A 170 2.49 2.82 -6.45
C LYS A 170 2.86 4.14 -5.76
N LEU A 171 3.18 4.07 -4.48
CA LEU A 171 3.54 5.26 -3.70
C LEU A 171 4.99 5.70 -3.91
N GLY A 172 5.92 4.76 -4.10
CA GLY A 172 7.26 5.12 -4.57
C GLY A 172 7.21 5.86 -5.91
N LEU A 173 6.31 5.44 -6.82
CA LEU A 173 6.08 6.10 -8.10
C LEU A 173 5.43 7.49 -7.94
N SER A 174 4.46 7.67 -7.02
CA SER A 174 3.81 8.97 -6.84
C SER A 174 4.77 10.06 -6.34
N VAL A 175 5.77 9.69 -5.53
CA VAL A 175 6.77 10.64 -5.01
C VAL A 175 7.88 10.95 -6.03
N GLY A 176 8.27 9.97 -6.88
CA GLY A 176 9.40 10.10 -7.80
C GLY A 176 9.08 10.38 -9.28
N SER A 177 7.83 10.19 -9.72
CA SER A 177 7.47 10.19 -11.16
C SER A 177 7.63 11.52 -11.89
N SER A 178 7.64 12.66 -11.18
CA SER A 178 7.81 13.98 -11.80
C SER A 178 9.23 14.24 -12.33
N ARG A 179 10.21 13.39 -11.97
CA ARG A 179 11.64 13.60 -12.28
C ARG A 179 12.14 12.89 -13.54
N PHE A 180 11.31 12.15 -14.27
CA PHE A 180 11.81 11.26 -15.33
C PHE A 180 11.10 11.40 -16.68
N GLU A 181 11.81 11.91 -17.68
CA GLU A 181 11.25 12.20 -19.02
C GLU A 181 11.25 10.99 -19.98
N ASN A 182 11.82 9.81 -19.64
CA ASN A 182 12.04 8.73 -20.62
C ASN A 182 11.74 7.28 -20.16
N PHE A 183 10.76 7.07 -19.28
CA PHE A 183 10.42 5.74 -18.72
C PHE A 183 10.21 4.65 -19.80
N ASN A 184 9.72 5.05 -20.97
CA ASN A 184 9.36 4.13 -22.04
C ASN A 184 10.57 3.47 -22.73
N ALA A 185 11.71 4.15 -22.82
CA ALA A 185 12.93 3.56 -23.39
C ALA A 185 13.56 2.56 -22.41
N GLU A 186 13.47 2.86 -21.12
CA GLU A 186 14.01 2.04 -20.04
C GLU A 186 13.23 0.74 -19.84
N ILE A 187 11.90 0.80 -19.83
CA ILE A 187 11.05 -0.40 -19.72
C ILE A 187 11.32 -1.40 -20.87
N LYS A 188 11.75 -0.89 -22.04
CA LYS A 188 12.09 -1.70 -23.21
C LYS A 188 13.48 -2.33 -23.16
N SER A 189 14.32 -1.95 -22.20
CA SER A 189 15.68 -2.49 -22.09
C SER A 189 15.66 -3.90 -21.49
N THR A 190 16.55 -4.76 -21.98
CA THR A 190 16.79 -6.10 -21.43
C THR A 190 18.16 -6.11 -20.74
N TYR A 191 18.24 -6.79 -19.59
CA TYR A 191 19.49 -6.97 -18.86
C TYR A 191 19.73 -8.45 -18.65
N GLN A 192 20.95 -8.91 -18.87
CA GLN A 192 21.37 -10.21 -18.39
C GLN A 192 21.84 -10.08 -16.96
N TYR A 193 21.51 -11.06 -16.12
CA TYR A 193 22.09 -11.10 -14.79
C TYR A 193 22.60 -12.49 -14.44
N THR A 194 23.72 -12.49 -13.73
CA THR A 194 24.22 -13.67 -13.02
C THR A 194 24.10 -13.38 -11.53
N GLU A 195 23.48 -14.28 -10.80
CA GLU A 195 23.25 -14.20 -9.37
C GLU A 195 23.89 -15.40 -8.69
N PHE A 196 24.49 -15.17 -7.54
CA PHE A 196 24.86 -16.22 -6.61
C PHE A 196 24.29 -15.93 -5.23
N SER A 197 23.09 -16.47 -5.00
CA SER A 197 22.38 -16.42 -3.73
C SER A 197 23.05 -17.34 -2.71
N LYS A 198 23.50 -16.78 -1.58
CA LYS A 198 24.29 -17.50 -0.58
C LYS A 198 23.41 -17.97 0.57
N VAL A 199 22.60 -17.08 1.10
CA VAL A 199 21.70 -17.34 2.22
C VAL A 199 20.35 -16.66 2.02
N LEU A 200 19.31 -17.29 2.56
CA LEU A 200 17.99 -16.71 2.76
C LEU A 200 17.76 -16.55 4.26
N LEU A 201 17.44 -15.32 4.68
CA LEU A 201 17.04 -14.98 6.04
C LEU A 201 15.52 -14.83 6.09
N GLU A 202 14.88 -15.49 7.04
CA GLU A 202 13.43 -15.40 7.25
C GLU A 202 13.13 -15.13 8.73
N PHE A 203 12.32 -14.11 8.99
CA PHE A 203 11.92 -13.74 10.34
C PHE A 203 10.47 -13.25 10.36
N SER A 204 9.75 -13.52 11.43
CA SER A 204 8.31 -13.28 11.56
C SER A 204 8.01 -12.06 12.42
N LYS A 205 6.91 -11.37 12.10
CA LYS A 205 6.41 -10.24 12.89
C LYS A 205 6.27 -10.59 14.38
N ASP A 206 5.62 -11.71 14.69
CA ASP A 206 5.07 -11.93 16.04
C ASP A 206 6.10 -12.47 17.06
N LYS A 207 7.24 -12.99 16.59
CA LYS A 207 8.24 -13.64 17.45
C LYS A 207 9.63 -13.04 17.34
N ASP A 208 9.95 -12.50 16.18
CA ASP A 208 11.34 -12.23 15.82
C ASP A 208 11.64 -10.74 15.76
N LEU A 209 10.64 -9.87 15.87
CA LEU A 209 10.80 -8.40 15.85
C LEU A 209 10.13 -7.77 17.07
N GLU A 210 10.90 -6.99 17.83
CA GLU A 210 10.38 -6.18 18.94
C GLU A 210 10.55 -4.69 18.63
N PRO A 211 9.54 -3.83 18.82
CA PRO A 211 9.68 -2.40 18.61
C PRO A 211 10.68 -1.80 19.61
N THR A 212 11.44 -0.80 19.20
CA THR A 212 12.31 -0.05 20.11
C THR A 212 11.48 0.87 21.01
N ASP A 213 12.00 1.18 22.20
CA ASP A 213 11.38 2.14 23.12
C ASP A 213 11.24 3.52 22.44
N GLU A 214 12.28 3.97 21.74
CA GLU A 214 12.27 5.25 21.01
C GLU A 214 11.15 5.31 19.96
N PHE A 215 10.97 4.24 19.18
CA PHE A 215 9.92 4.16 18.18
C PHE A 215 8.53 4.15 18.84
N THR A 216 8.36 3.36 19.90
CA THR A 216 7.09 3.27 20.64
C THR A 216 6.71 4.61 21.27
N ASP A 217 7.64 5.30 21.92
CA ASP A 217 7.46 6.64 22.48
C ASP A 217 7.09 7.67 21.40
N THR A 218 7.71 7.58 20.23
CA THR A 218 7.41 8.47 19.10
C THR A 218 5.99 8.25 18.60
N ILE A 219 5.56 6.99 18.49
CA ILE A 219 4.19 6.63 18.12
C ILE A 219 3.20 7.13 19.17
N GLU A 220 3.48 6.96 20.47
CA GLU A 220 2.60 7.45 21.54
C GLU A 220 2.45 8.97 21.51
N LYS A 221 3.55 9.71 21.27
CA LYS A 221 3.50 11.17 21.11
C LYS A 221 2.64 11.58 19.92
N ALA A 222 2.79 10.92 18.77
CA ALA A 222 1.96 11.18 17.59
C ALA A 222 0.48 10.82 17.82
N ILE A 223 0.21 9.76 18.59
CA ILE A 223 -1.16 9.42 18.96
C ILE A 223 -1.76 10.50 19.88
N ASN A 224 -0.99 10.99 20.85
CA ASN A 224 -1.44 11.99 21.81
C ASN A 224 -1.60 13.40 21.20
N SER A 225 -0.90 13.71 20.11
CA SER A 225 -1.09 14.97 19.38
C SER A 225 -2.40 15.01 18.59
N ASN A 226 -2.99 13.84 18.27
CA ASN A 226 -4.17 13.69 17.41
C ASN A 226 -4.00 14.34 16.03
N ASP A 227 -2.76 14.44 15.57
CA ASP A 227 -2.37 15.01 14.28
C ASP A 227 -1.89 13.91 13.33
N PRO A 228 -2.64 13.59 12.26
CA PRO A 228 -2.28 12.52 11.34
C PRO A 228 -1.00 12.80 10.55
N GLU A 229 -0.56 14.05 10.41
CA GLU A 229 0.67 14.40 9.68
C GLU A 229 1.93 13.87 10.40
N GLN A 230 1.89 13.73 11.73
CA GLN A 230 3.00 13.15 12.51
C GLN A 230 3.36 11.74 12.02
N PHE A 231 2.38 10.94 11.59
CA PHE A 231 2.66 9.59 11.09
C PHE A 231 3.40 9.58 9.75
N ILE A 232 3.29 10.65 8.96
CA ILE A 232 4.09 10.83 7.74
C ILE A 232 5.56 11.04 8.12
N SER A 233 5.84 11.94 9.07
CA SER A 233 7.20 12.18 9.57
C SER A 233 7.83 10.92 10.16
N ILE A 234 7.05 10.11 10.89
CA ILE A 234 7.52 8.82 11.42
C ILE A 234 7.95 7.88 10.28
N ILE A 235 7.16 7.77 9.22
CA ILE A 235 7.50 6.92 8.05
C ILE A 235 8.76 7.42 7.33
N GLU A 236 8.97 8.74 7.26
CA GLU A 236 10.17 9.32 6.66
C GLU A 236 11.44 9.01 7.46
N GLU A 237 11.35 8.98 8.79
CA GLU A 237 12.49 8.79 9.69
C GLU A 237 12.82 7.31 9.92
N TYR A 238 11.80 6.49 10.18
CA TYR A 238 11.91 5.07 10.53
C TYR A 238 11.73 4.13 9.34
N GLY A 239 11.45 4.68 8.15
CA GLY A 239 11.15 3.91 6.95
C GLY A 239 9.71 3.43 6.94
N ARG A 240 9.33 2.78 5.84
CA ARG A 240 7.92 2.47 5.57
C ARG A 240 7.52 1.03 5.84
N PHE A 241 8.40 0.10 5.52
CA PHE A 241 8.16 -1.33 5.71
C PHE A 241 9.45 -2.03 6.12
N ILE A 242 9.33 -3.23 6.69
CA ILE A 242 10.46 -4.15 6.88
C ILE A 242 10.20 -5.39 6.01
N PRO A 243 11.14 -5.79 5.14
CA PRO A 243 11.07 -7.06 4.44
C PRO A 243 11.39 -8.19 5.41
N THR A 244 10.51 -9.19 5.51
CA THR A 244 10.67 -10.31 6.46
C THR A 244 11.41 -11.51 5.87
N GLN A 245 11.77 -11.40 4.59
CA GLN A 245 12.57 -12.38 3.88
C GLN A 245 13.63 -11.63 3.08
N VAL A 246 14.90 -11.96 3.28
CA VAL A 246 16.03 -11.27 2.67
C VAL A 246 17.01 -12.29 2.10
N VAL A 247 17.38 -12.12 0.83
CA VAL A 247 18.40 -12.94 0.18
C VAL A 247 19.69 -12.15 0.11
N LEU A 248 20.77 -12.75 0.61
CA LEU A 248 22.12 -12.18 0.56
C LEU A 248 23.02 -12.98 -0.39
N GLY A 249 23.93 -12.27 -1.05
CA GLY A 249 24.92 -12.88 -1.91
C GLY A 249 25.53 -11.86 -2.85
N GLY A 250 25.67 -12.24 -4.12
CA GLY A 250 26.07 -11.32 -5.17
C GLY A 250 25.16 -11.42 -6.39
N ARG A 251 24.97 -10.30 -7.09
CA ARG A 251 24.33 -10.23 -8.40
C ARG A 251 25.07 -9.24 -9.30
N VAL A 252 25.37 -9.66 -10.51
CA VAL A 252 25.91 -8.80 -11.57
C VAL A 252 24.85 -8.62 -12.65
N TYR A 253 24.66 -7.38 -13.09
CA TYR A 253 23.84 -7.05 -14.26
C TYR A 253 24.74 -6.60 -15.40
N ILE A 254 24.42 -7.07 -16.60
CA ILE A 254 25.03 -6.64 -17.85
C ILE A 254 23.90 -6.11 -18.73
N LYS A 255 24.00 -4.85 -19.16
CA LYS A 255 22.98 -4.24 -20.01
C LYS A 255 23.16 -4.73 -21.44
N ASP A 256 22.13 -5.39 -21.99
CA ASP A 256 22.10 -5.72 -23.41
C ASP A 256 21.78 -4.42 -24.19
N VAL A 257 22.70 -4.00 -25.04
CA VAL A 257 22.42 -2.95 -26.03
C VAL A 257 21.77 -3.62 -27.23
N GLU A 258 20.46 -3.92 -27.15
CA GLU A 258 19.72 -4.31 -28.35
C GLU A 258 19.57 -3.08 -29.27
N ILE A 259 20.24 -3.13 -30.42
CA ILE A 259 19.95 -2.29 -31.58
C ILE A 259 18.51 -2.60 -31.99
N SER A 260 17.67 -1.57 -32.08
CA SER A 260 16.35 -1.68 -32.68
C SER A 260 16.49 -2.10 -34.14
N GLU A 261 16.36 -3.38 -34.45
CA GLU A 261 15.92 -3.82 -35.77
C GLU A 261 14.40 -3.92 -35.76
N GLU A 262 13.74 -2.81 -36.11
CA GLU A 262 12.45 -2.94 -36.77
C GLU A 262 12.65 -3.79 -38.04
N ASN A 263 11.95 -4.93 -38.05
CA ASN A 263 11.78 -5.88 -39.17
C ASN A 263 12.84 -6.99 -39.31
N SER A 264 12.64 -8.10 -38.60
CA SER A 264 12.64 -9.38 -39.30
C SER A 264 11.76 -10.43 -38.60
N VAL A 265 11.11 -11.23 -39.44
CA VAL A 265 10.02 -12.14 -39.13
C VAL A 265 10.55 -13.45 -38.53
N THR A 266 9.87 -13.91 -37.48
CA THR A 266 9.80 -15.24 -36.88
C THR A 266 10.69 -16.36 -37.46
N LYS A 267 11.42 -17.06 -36.58
CA LYS A 267 11.20 -18.50 -36.31
C LYS A 267 11.96 -18.99 -35.07
N SER A 268 11.22 -19.61 -34.18
CA SER A 268 11.67 -20.41 -33.03
C SER A 268 12.49 -21.62 -33.46
N ILE A 269 13.61 -21.90 -32.78
CA ILE A 269 14.19 -23.24 -32.69
C ILE A 269 14.68 -23.46 -31.25
N ASP A 270 14.07 -24.45 -30.60
CA ASP A 270 14.52 -25.05 -29.35
C ASP A 270 15.93 -25.64 -29.51
N GLY A 271 16.83 -25.33 -28.57
CA GLY A 271 18.15 -25.95 -28.49
C GLY A 271 18.95 -25.44 -27.30
N GLU A 272 19.40 -26.35 -26.45
CA GLU A 272 20.30 -26.10 -25.32
C GLU A 272 21.52 -25.27 -25.73
N PHE A 273 21.54 -23.99 -25.36
CA PHE A 273 22.66 -23.10 -25.67
C PHE A 273 23.66 -23.04 -24.52
N LYS A 274 24.69 -23.90 -24.58
CA LYS A 274 25.97 -23.67 -23.90
C LYS A 274 26.73 -22.57 -24.65
N ILE A 275 26.61 -21.32 -24.21
CA ILE A 275 27.42 -20.21 -24.74
C ILE A 275 28.66 -20.04 -23.87
N LYS A 276 29.83 -20.36 -24.43
CA LYS A 276 31.12 -19.81 -23.99
C LYS A 276 31.11 -18.31 -24.31
N LEU A 277 31.07 -17.45 -23.29
CA LEU A 277 31.27 -16.02 -23.47
C LEU A 277 32.77 -15.72 -23.68
N GLU A 278 33.12 -15.28 -24.89
CA GLU A 278 34.25 -14.38 -25.09
C GLU A 278 33.70 -12.95 -25.30
N PRO A 279 34.24 -11.93 -24.61
CA PRO A 279 33.81 -10.55 -24.79
C PRO A 279 34.50 -9.95 -26.00
N SER A 280 33.81 -9.88 -27.14
CA SER A 280 34.27 -9.11 -28.29
C SER A 280 34.12 -7.61 -28.02
N LYS A 281 35.25 -6.88 -28.07
CA LYS A 281 35.35 -5.42 -28.00
C LYS A 281 34.47 -4.76 -29.06
N PHE A 282 33.46 -4.00 -28.65
CA PHE A 282 32.77 -3.06 -29.51
C PHE A 282 32.90 -1.65 -28.96
N VAL A 283 33.50 -0.78 -29.77
CA VAL A 283 33.54 0.67 -29.57
C VAL A 283 32.26 1.24 -30.19
N VAL A 284 31.39 1.85 -29.38
CA VAL A 284 30.25 2.64 -29.87
C VAL A 284 30.15 3.93 -29.05
N ASN A 285 30.02 5.04 -29.77
CA ASN A 285 29.91 6.40 -29.22
C ASN A 285 28.76 6.52 -28.21
N SER A 286 29.07 7.03 -27.02
CA SER A 286 28.10 7.37 -25.99
C SER A 286 27.26 8.58 -26.41
N SER A 287 26.11 8.35 -27.03
CA SER A 287 25.02 9.31 -26.87
C SER A 287 24.46 9.11 -25.47
N THR A 288 24.87 10.00 -24.57
CA THR A 288 24.52 10.02 -23.14
C THR A 288 23.01 10.01 -22.97
N ILE A 289 22.44 8.83 -22.72
CA ILE A 289 21.13 8.73 -22.08
C ILE A 289 21.39 9.22 -20.66
N GLN A 290 21.02 10.46 -20.34
CA GLN A 290 21.02 10.95 -18.96
C GLN A 290 19.91 10.21 -18.19
N SER A 291 20.16 8.96 -17.82
CA SER A 291 19.35 8.21 -16.86
C SER A 291 19.72 8.71 -15.46
N THR A 292 18.79 9.32 -14.76
CA THR A 292 19.01 9.92 -13.43
C THR A 292 18.88 8.92 -12.27
N SER A 293 18.38 7.70 -12.49
CA SER A 293 18.27 6.68 -11.43
C SER A 293 19.63 6.06 -11.12
N GLU A 294 19.91 5.86 -9.84
CA GLU A 294 21.09 5.08 -9.40
C GLU A 294 21.12 3.66 -9.94
N PHE A 295 19.97 3.07 -10.30
CA PHE A 295 19.94 1.74 -10.90
C PHE A 295 20.79 1.67 -12.18
N TYR A 296 20.92 2.78 -12.90
CA TYR A 296 21.61 2.86 -14.19
C TYR A 296 23.02 3.43 -14.12
N LYS A 297 23.60 3.56 -12.92
CA LYS A 297 25.04 3.82 -12.77
C LYS A 297 25.84 2.56 -13.11
N PHE A 298 25.79 2.15 -14.37
CA PHE A 298 26.63 1.09 -14.92
C PHE A 298 28.04 1.65 -15.15
N ASN A 299 29.05 0.82 -14.91
CA ASN A 299 30.42 1.18 -15.23
C ASN A 299 30.65 1.24 -16.76
N ARG A 300 31.87 1.59 -17.17
CA ARG A 300 32.24 1.70 -18.61
C ARG A 300 32.02 0.41 -19.40
N ASN A 301 31.97 -0.74 -18.73
CA ASN A 301 31.73 -2.05 -19.34
C ASN A 301 30.23 -2.42 -19.36
N HIS A 302 29.33 -1.47 -19.15
CA HIS A 302 27.87 -1.70 -19.07
C HIS A 302 27.50 -2.73 -18.01
N MET A 303 28.31 -2.82 -16.94
CA MET A 303 28.14 -3.75 -15.84
C MET A 303 27.75 -3.00 -14.55
N ARG A 304 26.83 -3.58 -13.78
CA ARG A 304 26.50 -3.15 -12.43
C ARG A 304 26.64 -4.33 -11.47
N LEU A 305 27.37 -4.11 -10.39
CA LEU A 305 27.67 -5.12 -9.38
C LEU A 305 26.89 -4.84 -8.09
N LEU A 306 26.25 -5.87 -7.54
CA LEU A 306 25.70 -5.89 -6.19
C LEU A 306 26.38 -7.03 -5.45
N GLY A 307 27.35 -6.74 -4.59
CA GLY A 307 28.13 -7.77 -3.90
C GLY A 307 29.13 -8.51 -4.81
N GLY A 308 30.18 -9.03 -4.17
CA GLY A 308 31.37 -9.58 -4.79
C GLY A 308 32.38 -8.48 -5.13
N ILE A 309 33.57 -8.89 -5.55
CA ILE A 309 34.64 -8.01 -6.00
C ILE A 309 34.93 -8.32 -7.47
N HIS A 310 35.00 -7.28 -8.28
CA HIS A 310 35.49 -7.35 -9.66
C HIS A 310 36.18 -6.03 -10.06
N PRO A 311 37.37 -6.05 -10.68
CA PRO A 311 38.04 -4.82 -11.14
C PRO A 311 37.23 -4.10 -12.22
N GLU A 312 37.04 -2.78 -12.08
CA GLU A 312 36.15 -2.01 -12.98
C GLU A 312 36.61 -2.00 -14.45
N ASP A 313 37.92 -2.11 -14.70
CA ASP A 313 38.53 -1.99 -16.03
C ASP A 313 38.77 -3.34 -16.73
N GLU A 314 38.38 -4.46 -16.11
CA GLU A 314 38.58 -5.81 -16.66
C GLU A 314 37.27 -6.45 -17.12
N ASN A 315 37.38 -7.35 -18.10
CA ASN A 315 36.27 -8.19 -18.52
C ASN A 315 35.75 -9.02 -17.34
N PHE A 316 34.42 -9.12 -17.21
CA PHE A 316 33.80 -9.86 -16.10
C PHE A 316 34.31 -11.30 -16.04
N ASN A 317 34.92 -11.67 -14.90
CA ASN A 317 35.37 -13.02 -14.62
C ASN A 317 34.48 -13.64 -13.54
N GLU A 318 33.51 -14.43 -13.98
CA GLU A 318 32.56 -15.11 -13.10
C GLU A 318 33.23 -15.95 -12.02
N LYS A 319 34.34 -16.63 -12.33
CA LYS A 319 35.04 -17.48 -11.36
C LYS A 319 35.68 -16.65 -10.25
N THR A 320 36.35 -15.56 -10.60
CA THR A 320 36.95 -14.63 -9.63
C THR A 320 35.88 -13.98 -8.77
N TRP A 321 34.77 -13.56 -9.37
CA TRP A 321 33.63 -13.00 -8.65
C TRP A 321 32.99 -14.01 -7.69
N ILE A 322 32.72 -15.24 -8.13
CA ILE A 322 32.20 -16.33 -7.26
C ILE A 322 33.15 -16.61 -6.11
N GLU A 323 34.46 -16.60 -6.36
CA GLU A 323 35.48 -16.83 -5.32
C GLU A 323 35.47 -15.70 -4.28
N SER A 324 35.30 -14.44 -4.70
CA SER A 324 35.18 -13.30 -3.78
C SER A 324 33.98 -13.43 -2.83
N LEU A 325 32.89 -14.08 -3.28
CA LEU A 325 31.68 -14.33 -2.49
C LEU A 325 31.83 -15.49 -1.49
N LYS A 326 33.02 -16.09 -1.34
CA LYS A 326 33.32 -16.93 -0.17
C LYS A 326 33.43 -16.11 1.10
N ASN A 327 33.93 -14.88 1.01
CA ASN A 327 33.92 -13.93 2.12
C ASN A 327 32.56 -13.22 2.17
N TYR A 328 31.88 -13.30 3.33
CA TYR A 328 30.59 -12.63 3.54
C TYR A 328 30.68 -11.11 3.65
N ASP A 329 31.89 -10.54 3.83
CA ASP A 329 32.10 -9.09 3.70
C ASP A 329 31.75 -8.59 2.31
N ASN A 330 31.90 -9.44 1.30
CA ASN A 330 31.58 -9.10 -0.08
C ASN A 330 30.11 -9.35 -0.39
N TRP A 331 29.30 -9.85 0.55
CA TRP A 331 27.88 -10.04 0.27
C TRP A 331 27.13 -8.72 0.35
N GLU A 332 26.06 -8.65 -0.43
CA GLU A 332 25.07 -7.58 -0.40
C GLU A 332 23.66 -8.16 -0.33
N CYS A 333 22.69 -7.31 0.03
CA CYS A 333 21.28 -7.62 -0.14
C CYS A 333 20.94 -7.61 -1.63
N ILE A 334 20.56 -8.77 -2.17
CA ILE A 334 20.26 -8.92 -3.61
C ILE A 334 18.77 -9.11 -3.87
N GLU A 335 18.00 -9.52 -2.85
CA GLU A 335 16.55 -9.61 -2.96
C GLU A 335 15.82 -9.39 -1.62
N TYR A 336 14.69 -8.69 -1.68
CA TYR A 336 13.75 -8.56 -0.58
C TYR A 336 12.42 -9.21 -0.95
N ARG A 337 11.76 -9.82 0.05
CA ARG A 337 10.44 -10.42 -0.10
C ARG A 337 9.59 -10.14 1.14
N ASN A 338 8.28 -10.29 0.98
CA ASN A 338 7.28 -10.12 2.04
C ASN A 338 7.44 -8.81 2.86
N PRO A 339 7.29 -7.62 2.22
CA PRO A 339 7.38 -6.34 2.92
C PRO A 339 6.15 -6.12 3.80
N ILE A 340 6.37 -5.81 5.08
CA ILE A 340 5.31 -5.51 6.05
C ILE A 340 5.43 -4.07 6.53
N HIS A 341 4.33 -3.30 6.45
CA HIS A 341 4.31 -1.91 6.91
C HIS A 341 4.74 -1.80 8.38
N ILE A 342 5.56 -0.81 8.74
CA ILE A 342 6.10 -0.70 10.12
C ILE A 342 5.00 -0.61 11.19
N PHE A 343 3.92 0.13 10.94
CA PHE A 343 2.76 0.18 11.85
C PHE A 343 2.02 -1.15 11.95
N LYS A 344 2.02 -1.99 10.90
CA LYS A 344 1.44 -3.33 10.99
C LYS A 344 2.29 -4.27 11.84
N LEU A 345 3.55 -3.95 12.12
CA LEU A 345 4.40 -4.75 13.01
C LEU A 345 4.15 -4.46 14.49
N LEU A 346 3.45 -3.36 14.81
CA LEU A 346 3.06 -3.03 16.18
C LEU A 346 1.96 -3.96 16.73
N PRO A 347 1.76 -3.96 18.07
CA PRO A 347 0.60 -4.59 18.68
C PRO A 347 -0.72 -4.07 18.11
N LYS A 348 -1.75 -4.91 18.10
CA LYS A 348 -3.05 -4.60 17.47
C LYS A 348 -3.72 -3.35 18.03
N GLU A 349 -3.52 -3.06 19.31
CA GLU A 349 -4.09 -1.89 19.99
C GLU A 349 -3.48 -0.58 19.48
N PHE A 350 -2.16 -0.54 19.28
CA PHE A 350 -1.48 0.59 18.64
C PHE A 350 -1.98 0.81 17.22
N CYS A 351 -2.03 -0.27 16.42
CA CYS A 351 -2.57 -0.20 15.06
C CYS A 351 -3.95 0.45 15.03
N LYS A 352 -4.81 0.08 15.98
CA LYS A 352 -6.17 0.61 16.12
C LYS A 352 -6.20 2.10 16.38
N ARG A 353 -5.44 2.57 17.36
CA ARG A 353 -5.34 3.99 17.68
C ARG A 353 -4.80 4.80 16.49
N ILE A 354 -3.81 4.26 15.77
CA ILE A 354 -3.20 4.94 14.61
C ILE A 354 -4.23 5.15 13.50
N TYR A 355 -4.96 4.10 13.06
CA TYR A 355 -5.94 4.28 11.99
C TYR A 355 -7.17 5.09 12.44
N GLU A 356 -7.49 5.11 13.73
CA GLU A 356 -8.55 5.97 14.27
C GLU A 356 -8.21 7.46 14.11
N ILE A 357 -6.94 7.84 14.35
CA ILE A 357 -6.45 9.22 14.18
C ILE A 357 -6.32 9.59 12.71
N ILE A 358 -5.75 8.71 11.88
CA ILE A 358 -5.71 8.92 10.41
C ILE A 358 -7.12 9.08 9.84
N GLY A 359 -8.10 8.42 10.46
CA GLY A 359 -9.50 8.49 10.09
C GLY A 359 -9.87 7.53 8.97
N LYS A 360 -11.15 7.57 8.60
CA LYS A 360 -11.69 6.73 7.51
C LYS A 360 -11.23 7.28 6.17
N LYS A 361 -11.06 6.39 5.20
CA LYS A 361 -10.67 6.72 3.82
C LYS A 361 -11.62 6.00 2.84
N VAL A 362 -11.57 6.39 1.57
CA VAL A 362 -12.24 5.62 0.51
C VAL A 362 -11.36 4.43 0.21
N LEU A 363 -11.80 3.24 0.64
CA LEU A 363 -11.02 2.01 0.48
C LEU A 363 -11.20 1.37 -0.90
N TYR A 364 -12.36 1.60 -1.51
CA TYR A 364 -12.72 0.96 -2.77
C TYR A 364 -13.78 1.76 -3.53
N SER A 365 -13.65 1.85 -4.85
CA SER A 365 -14.65 2.40 -5.75
C SER A 365 -14.80 1.50 -6.98
N ASN A 366 -16.04 1.27 -7.43
CA ASN A 366 -16.31 0.50 -8.64
C ASN A 366 -17.64 0.88 -9.29
N ILE A 367 -17.77 0.58 -10.58
CA ILE A 367 -18.96 0.81 -11.39
C ILE A 367 -19.52 -0.54 -11.82
N VAL A 368 -20.82 -0.75 -11.59
CA VAL A 368 -21.52 -2.00 -11.92
C VAL A 368 -22.64 -1.71 -12.90
N ASP A 369 -22.68 -2.46 -14.00
CA ASP A 369 -23.82 -2.42 -14.91
C ASP A 369 -25.03 -3.18 -14.33
N HIS A 370 -26.22 -2.60 -14.49
CA HIS A 370 -27.46 -3.20 -14.05
C HIS A 370 -28.60 -2.99 -15.06
N HIS A 371 -29.41 -4.03 -15.25
CA HIS A 371 -30.57 -3.98 -16.13
C HIS A 371 -31.85 -3.98 -15.30
N PHE A 372 -32.41 -2.78 -15.07
CA PHE A 372 -33.62 -2.61 -14.28
C PHE A 372 -34.85 -3.02 -15.08
N LYS A 373 -35.71 -3.87 -14.51
CA LYS A 373 -36.89 -4.41 -15.22
C LYS A 373 -37.98 -3.34 -15.43
N HIS A 374 -38.51 -3.25 -16.64
CA HIS A 374 -39.67 -2.38 -16.91
C HIS A 374 -40.91 -2.88 -16.16
N GLY A 375 -41.77 -1.97 -15.71
CA GLY A 375 -42.98 -2.27 -14.92
C GLY A 375 -42.77 -2.37 -13.41
N LYS A 376 -41.53 -2.47 -12.93
CA LYS A 376 -41.22 -2.37 -11.49
C LYS A 376 -41.03 -0.92 -11.06
N VAL A 377 -41.48 -0.61 -9.84
CA VAL A 377 -41.23 0.68 -9.16
C VAL A 377 -39.91 0.66 -8.37
N ASN A 378 -39.48 -0.52 -7.94
CA ASN A 378 -38.22 -0.73 -7.22
C ASN A 378 -37.57 -2.10 -7.57
N GLU A 379 -36.28 -2.23 -7.29
CA GLU A 379 -35.54 -3.51 -7.39
C GLU A 379 -34.36 -3.51 -6.41
N THR A 380 -34.11 -4.64 -5.76
CA THR A 380 -32.92 -4.85 -4.93
C THR A 380 -31.80 -5.48 -5.75
N LYS A 381 -30.61 -4.90 -5.71
CA LYS A 381 -29.40 -5.40 -6.35
C LYS A 381 -28.40 -5.84 -5.28
N THR A 382 -27.94 -7.09 -5.36
CA THR A 382 -26.84 -7.60 -4.56
C THR A 382 -25.51 -7.01 -5.03
N LEU A 383 -24.57 -6.88 -4.09
CA LEU A 383 -23.22 -6.38 -4.37
C LEU A 383 -22.41 -7.41 -5.18
N PRO A 384 -21.47 -6.96 -6.02
CA PRO A 384 -20.50 -7.85 -6.65
C PRO A 384 -19.67 -8.62 -5.62
N TYR A 385 -19.19 -9.81 -5.97
CA TYR A 385 -18.47 -10.71 -5.07
C TYR A 385 -17.27 -10.06 -4.37
N ASN A 386 -16.46 -9.29 -5.10
CA ASN A 386 -15.30 -8.59 -4.55
C ASN A 386 -15.68 -7.51 -3.53
N VAL A 387 -16.80 -6.81 -3.75
CA VAL A 387 -17.34 -5.82 -2.79
C VAL A 387 -17.92 -6.52 -1.57
N SER A 388 -18.68 -7.60 -1.79
CA SER A 388 -19.25 -8.43 -0.71
C SER A 388 -18.17 -8.98 0.21
N LYS A 389 -17.03 -9.40 -0.35
CA LYS A 389 -15.88 -9.89 0.41
C LYS A 389 -15.35 -8.83 1.40
N ILE A 390 -15.33 -7.55 1.02
CA ILE A 390 -14.87 -6.47 1.91
C ILE A 390 -15.71 -6.40 3.19
N PHE A 391 -17.03 -6.53 3.09
CA PHE A 391 -17.92 -6.52 4.26
C PHE A 391 -17.79 -7.76 5.16
N GLN A 392 -17.29 -8.87 4.62
CA GLN A 392 -17.01 -10.08 5.42
C GLN A 392 -15.75 -9.91 6.27
N TYR A 393 -14.70 -9.29 5.74
CA TYR A 393 -13.43 -9.08 6.47
C TYR A 393 -13.38 -7.78 7.28
N LYS A 394 -14.12 -6.74 6.85
CA LYS A 394 -14.12 -5.40 7.45
C LYS A 394 -15.57 -4.93 7.71
N PRO A 395 -16.26 -5.46 8.75
CA PRO A 395 -17.68 -5.15 9.01
C PRO A 395 -17.95 -3.67 9.36
N ASP A 396 -16.92 -2.94 9.81
CA ASP A 396 -17.03 -1.51 10.15
C ASP A 396 -17.08 -0.57 8.93
N CYS A 397 -16.95 -1.11 7.72
CA CYS A 397 -17.06 -0.34 6.49
C CYS A 397 -18.50 0.15 6.27
N ARG A 398 -18.64 1.28 5.58
CA ARG A 398 -19.92 1.81 5.08
C ARG A 398 -19.89 1.91 3.56
N ILE A 399 -21.06 1.80 2.95
CA ILE A 399 -21.23 1.88 1.50
C ILE A 399 -22.07 3.09 1.12
N PHE A 400 -21.60 3.79 0.10
CA PHE A 400 -22.36 4.76 -0.67
C PHE A 400 -22.62 4.19 -2.05
N ALA A 401 -23.77 4.54 -2.61
CA ALA A 401 -24.14 4.16 -3.96
C ALA A 401 -24.75 5.34 -4.71
N THR A 402 -24.60 5.33 -6.02
CA THR A 402 -25.29 6.24 -6.92
C THR A 402 -25.69 5.52 -8.20
N VAL A 403 -26.69 6.03 -8.91
CA VAL A 403 -27.23 5.40 -10.12
C VAL A 403 -27.38 6.40 -11.25
N ILE A 404 -26.96 6.02 -12.45
CA ILE A 404 -27.15 6.81 -13.67
C ILE A 404 -27.85 5.99 -14.74
N ASP A 405 -28.72 6.65 -15.51
CA ASP A 405 -29.36 6.06 -16.68
C ASP A 405 -28.49 6.30 -17.91
N THR A 406 -27.99 5.21 -18.51
CA THR A 406 -27.11 5.32 -19.67
C THR A 406 -27.86 5.61 -20.97
N GLN A 407 -29.20 5.47 -20.98
CA GLN A 407 -30.02 5.54 -22.18
C GLN A 407 -30.97 6.76 -22.22
N ASN A 408 -30.75 7.74 -21.34
CA ASN A 408 -31.50 9.01 -21.28
C ASN A 408 -33.02 8.83 -21.28
N SER A 409 -33.56 7.90 -20.49
CA SER A 409 -35.00 7.73 -20.35
C SER A 409 -35.65 8.93 -19.65
N ASN A 410 -36.98 9.02 -19.67
CA ASN A 410 -37.71 10.09 -18.98
C ASN A 410 -37.86 9.89 -17.46
N ASN A 411 -37.27 8.82 -16.93
CA ASN A 411 -37.37 8.47 -15.53
C ASN A 411 -36.23 9.09 -14.72
N VAL A 412 -36.45 9.26 -13.42
CA VAL A 412 -35.40 9.52 -12.45
C VAL A 412 -35.15 8.22 -11.71
N PHE A 413 -33.89 7.84 -11.57
CA PHE A 413 -33.50 6.71 -10.74
C PHE A 413 -32.85 7.24 -9.47
N ASN A 414 -33.22 6.67 -8.33
CA ASN A 414 -32.63 6.95 -7.04
C ASN A 414 -32.23 5.64 -6.36
N CYS A 415 -31.23 5.67 -5.49
CA CYS A 415 -30.82 4.49 -4.73
C CYS A 415 -30.74 4.79 -3.24
N GLN A 416 -31.06 3.77 -2.45
CA GLN A 416 -30.91 3.72 -0.99
C GLN A 416 -30.14 2.44 -0.65
N ILE A 417 -29.54 2.37 0.54
CA ILE A 417 -28.90 1.14 1.01
C ILE A 417 -29.88 0.37 1.89
N LEU A 418 -29.97 -0.94 1.69
CA LEU A 418 -30.64 -1.86 2.59
C LEU A 418 -29.57 -2.70 3.29
N HIS A 419 -29.40 -2.51 4.60
CA HIS A 419 -28.37 -3.17 5.39
C HIS A 419 -28.96 -3.73 6.69
N PRO A 420 -29.54 -4.94 6.64
CA PRO A 420 -29.96 -5.64 7.84
C PRO A 420 -28.77 -5.98 8.72
N SER A 421 -28.98 -6.00 10.04
CA SER A 421 -27.92 -6.32 11.00
C SER A 421 -27.35 -7.72 10.73
N GLY A 422 -26.02 -7.80 10.60
CA GLY A 422 -25.30 -9.05 10.32
C GLY A 422 -25.38 -9.54 8.86
N GLU A 423 -26.06 -8.81 7.96
CA GLU A 423 -26.13 -9.15 6.54
C GLU A 423 -25.24 -8.25 5.67
N ILE A 424 -24.87 -8.74 4.48
CA ILE A 424 -24.19 -7.93 3.47
C ILE A 424 -25.18 -6.89 2.91
N PRO A 425 -24.78 -5.60 2.80
CA PRO A 425 -25.67 -4.56 2.28
C PRO A 425 -26.12 -4.85 0.84
N LYS A 426 -27.34 -4.41 0.53
CA LYS A 426 -27.98 -4.49 -0.78
C LYS A 426 -28.35 -3.08 -1.23
N ILE A 427 -28.40 -2.87 -2.54
CA ILE A 427 -28.76 -1.57 -3.11
C ILE A 427 -30.23 -1.63 -3.52
N LEU A 428 -31.03 -0.72 -2.97
CA LEU A 428 -32.44 -0.59 -3.32
C LEU A 428 -32.60 0.54 -4.35
N ILE A 429 -32.90 0.17 -5.60
CA ILE A 429 -33.03 1.09 -6.72
C ILE A 429 -34.51 1.40 -6.94
N HIS A 430 -34.83 2.69 -7.04
CA HIS A 430 -36.17 3.19 -7.27
C HIS A 430 -36.28 3.86 -8.62
N ARG A 431 -37.41 3.68 -9.29
CA ARG A 431 -37.77 4.36 -10.53
C ARG A 431 -38.89 5.37 -10.23
N ILE A 432 -38.59 6.64 -10.43
CA ILE A 432 -39.55 7.76 -10.31
C ILE A 432 -39.95 8.19 -11.73
N GLN A 433 -41.22 8.05 -12.06
CA GLN A 433 -41.75 8.46 -13.36
C GLN A 433 -42.21 9.92 -13.32
N ILE A 434 -41.65 10.76 -14.19
CA ILE A 434 -42.10 12.14 -14.36
C ILE A 434 -43.28 12.15 -15.35
N LYS A 435 -44.45 12.63 -14.91
CA LYS A 435 -45.71 12.54 -15.66
C LYS A 435 -45.78 13.38 -16.95
N SER A 436 -44.88 14.34 -17.15
CA SER A 436 -45.13 15.45 -18.09
C SER A 436 -44.94 15.14 -19.58
N MET A 437 -44.73 13.90 -20.03
CA MET A 437 -44.66 13.59 -21.47
C MET A 437 -45.14 12.16 -21.71
N TYR A 438 -46.33 12.02 -22.30
CA TYR A 438 -46.81 10.81 -22.95
C TYR A 438 -45.71 10.31 -23.90
N SER A 439 -44.94 9.32 -23.46
CA SER A 439 -43.95 8.67 -24.29
C SER A 439 -44.22 7.18 -24.23
N PHE A 440 -44.70 6.65 -25.35
CA PHE A 440 -44.80 5.22 -25.63
C PHE A 440 -43.39 4.62 -25.58
N GLN A 441 -42.90 4.28 -24.40
CA GLN A 441 -41.60 3.65 -24.23
C GLN A 441 -41.76 2.13 -24.24
N THR A 442 -41.57 1.55 -25.43
CA THR A 442 -41.56 0.11 -25.76
C THR A 442 -40.41 -0.70 -25.12
N ARG A 443 -39.67 -0.13 -24.16
CA ARG A 443 -38.46 -0.77 -23.62
C ARG A 443 -38.78 -1.79 -22.53
N ARG A 444 -38.30 -3.03 -22.69
CA ARG A 444 -38.45 -4.12 -21.71
C ARG A 444 -37.56 -3.96 -20.46
N LYS A 445 -36.43 -3.24 -20.55
CA LYS A 445 -35.48 -3.01 -19.43
C LYS A 445 -34.77 -1.65 -19.60
N PHE A 446 -34.33 -1.04 -18.50
CA PHE A 446 -33.47 0.15 -18.49
C PHE A 446 -32.02 -0.24 -18.17
N LYS A 447 -31.05 0.28 -18.94
CA LYS A 447 -29.62 0.05 -18.67
C LYS A 447 -29.11 1.15 -17.74
N LEU A 448 -28.69 0.73 -16.55
CA LEU A 448 -28.19 1.60 -15.49
C LEU A 448 -26.73 1.28 -15.21
N LYS A 449 -25.97 2.31 -14.83
CA LYS A 449 -24.66 2.15 -14.18
C LYS A 449 -24.80 2.54 -12.72
N ILE A 450 -24.33 1.69 -11.83
CA ILE A 450 -24.35 1.91 -10.39
C ILE A 450 -22.92 2.17 -9.93
N GLY A 451 -22.69 3.36 -9.41
CA GLY A 451 -21.45 3.70 -8.74
C GLY A 451 -21.45 3.21 -7.30
N LEU A 452 -20.37 2.59 -6.85
CA LEU A 452 -20.16 2.09 -5.50
C LEU A 452 -18.92 2.72 -4.89
N MET A 453 -19.01 3.09 -3.63
CA MET A 453 -17.91 3.67 -2.87
C MET A 453 -17.95 3.13 -1.44
N ILE A 454 -16.85 2.51 -1.01
CA ILE A 454 -16.71 1.92 0.32
C ILE A 454 -15.80 2.81 1.16
N ILE A 455 -16.28 3.16 2.34
CA ILE A 455 -15.60 4.01 3.32
C ILE A 455 -15.29 3.18 4.55
N GLY A 456 -14.05 3.22 5.03
CA GLY A 456 -13.61 2.48 6.22
C GLY A 456 -12.21 2.87 6.64
N TYR A 457 -11.69 2.23 7.68
CA TYR A 457 -10.31 2.42 8.11
C TYR A 457 -9.35 1.71 7.17
N ASP A 458 -8.30 2.42 6.77
CA ASP A 458 -7.22 1.85 5.97
C ASP A 458 -6.24 1.10 6.87
N THR A 459 -6.62 -0.13 7.22
CA THR A 459 -5.77 -1.05 8.00
C THR A 459 -4.49 -1.45 7.28
N ASP A 460 -4.39 -1.14 5.98
CA ASP A 460 -3.25 -1.47 5.15
C ASP A 460 -2.24 -0.31 5.05
N PHE A 461 -2.61 0.87 5.55
CA PHE A 461 -1.80 2.10 5.54
C PHE A 461 -1.33 2.50 4.13
N ASN A 462 -2.14 2.17 3.12
CA ASN A 462 -1.87 2.47 1.71
C ASN A 462 -2.15 3.94 1.37
N THR A 463 -3.05 4.59 2.11
CA THR A 463 -3.60 5.91 1.82
C THR A 463 -3.20 6.97 2.84
N ILE A 464 -2.17 6.71 3.66
CA ILE A 464 -1.63 7.68 4.63
C ILE A 464 -1.28 9.01 3.95
N PHE A 465 -0.66 8.94 2.77
CA PHE A 465 -0.25 10.12 1.99
C PHE A 465 -1.38 10.75 1.15
N SER A 466 -2.64 10.33 1.32
CA SER A 466 -3.76 10.94 0.63
C SER A 466 -4.16 12.24 1.35
N ASP A 467 -3.96 13.38 0.69
CA ASP A 467 -4.39 14.73 1.14
C ASP A 467 -5.90 14.84 1.38
N ILE A 468 -6.68 13.91 0.84
CA ILE A 468 -8.13 13.88 0.97
C ILE A 468 -8.50 13.34 2.35
N ASN A 469 -9.05 14.22 3.17
CA ASN A 469 -9.58 13.88 4.48
C ASN A 469 -11.07 13.57 4.38
N VAL A 470 -11.45 12.39 4.87
CA VAL A 470 -12.80 11.87 4.78
C VAL A 470 -13.35 11.64 6.18
N GLN A 471 -14.50 12.22 6.46
CA GLN A 471 -15.22 12.03 7.70
C GLN A 471 -16.59 11.43 7.41
N LEU A 472 -17.02 10.52 8.26
CA LEU A 472 -18.30 9.85 8.15
C LEU A 472 -19.15 10.17 9.37
N ILE A 473 -20.35 10.69 9.11
CA ILE A 473 -21.32 11.06 10.13
C ILE A 473 -22.53 10.17 9.95
N GLU A 474 -22.93 9.48 11.02
CA GLU A 474 -24.09 8.59 11.04
C GLU A 474 -25.15 9.21 11.94
N LYS A 475 -26.34 9.52 11.39
CA LYS A 475 -27.46 10.08 12.16
C LYS A 475 -28.69 9.19 12.04
N LEU A 476 -29.23 8.77 13.19
CA LEU A 476 -30.47 8.02 13.24
C LEU A 476 -31.66 8.96 13.01
N TYR A 477 -32.55 8.57 12.09
CA TYR A 477 -33.86 9.17 11.94
C TYR A 477 -34.89 8.31 12.67
N ASP A 478 -35.54 8.88 13.68
CA ASP A 478 -36.62 8.24 14.44
C ASP A 478 -37.99 8.72 13.96
N SER A 479 -38.79 7.78 13.45
CA SER A 479 -40.16 8.02 13.00
C SER A 479 -41.11 8.47 14.11
N ASN A 480 -40.75 8.28 15.39
CA ASN A 480 -41.54 8.75 16.53
C ASN A 480 -41.41 10.25 16.80
N ASN A 481 -40.40 10.92 16.20
CA ASN A 481 -40.25 12.37 16.26
C ASN A 481 -40.33 12.99 14.85
N PRO A 482 -41.52 12.97 14.21
CA PRO A 482 -41.71 13.35 12.81
C PRO A 482 -41.51 14.86 12.54
N HIS A 483 -41.35 15.67 13.58
CA HIS A 483 -41.33 17.14 13.48
C HIS A 483 -40.01 17.71 12.92
N THR A 484 -38.95 16.92 12.82
CA THR A 484 -37.69 17.35 12.20
C THR A 484 -37.30 16.39 11.08
N LEU A 485 -37.80 16.67 9.87
CA LEU A 485 -37.19 16.23 8.60
C LEU A 485 -35.82 16.91 8.36
N LYS A 486 -35.09 17.20 9.44
CA LYS A 486 -33.90 18.03 9.49
C LYS A 486 -32.86 17.30 10.30
N LEU A 487 -31.65 17.21 9.75
CA LEU A 487 -30.47 16.75 10.49
C LEU A 487 -29.43 17.86 10.47
N GLU A 488 -29.06 18.37 11.63
CA GLU A 488 -28.02 19.40 11.75
C GLU A 488 -26.63 18.76 11.78
N ILE A 489 -25.68 19.27 11.01
CA ILE A 489 -24.30 18.83 11.02
C ILE A 489 -23.46 19.99 11.54
N GLU A 490 -22.99 19.88 12.78
CA GLU A 490 -22.15 20.88 13.44
C GLU A 490 -20.66 20.64 13.13
N ARG A 491 -20.06 21.48 12.28
CA ARG A 491 -18.63 21.45 11.91
C ARG A 491 -18.21 22.80 11.32
N ASP A 492 -16.97 23.24 11.56
CA ASP A 492 -16.38 24.41 10.90
C ASP A 492 -16.45 24.27 9.37
N LEU A 493 -17.25 25.12 8.73
CA LEU A 493 -17.49 25.07 7.29
C LEU A 493 -16.47 25.92 6.55
N ASN A 494 -15.43 25.28 6.02
CA ASN A 494 -14.71 25.87 4.89
C ASN A 494 -15.56 25.71 3.62
N SER A 495 -15.58 26.74 2.77
CA SER A 495 -16.35 26.77 1.50
C SER A 495 -16.04 25.59 0.56
N MET A 496 -14.87 24.96 0.75
CA MET A 496 -14.39 23.80 0.00
C MET A 496 -14.95 22.44 0.47
N ASN A 497 -15.63 22.36 1.62
CA ASN A 497 -16.14 21.07 2.10
C ASN A 497 -17.28 20.53 1.22
N ILE A 498 -17.24 19.23 0.91
CA ILE A 498 -18.25 18.51 0.13
C ILE A 498 -18.87 17.41 0.98
N PHE A 499 -20.19 17.46 1.09
CA PHE A 499 -21.06 16.49 1.75
C PHE A 499 -21.81 15.64 0.74
N VAL A 500 -21.85 14.33 0.97
CA VAL A 500 -22.66 13.36 0.22
C VAL A 500 -23.46 12.52 1.19
N GLY A 501 -24.77 12.45 0.96
CA GLY A 501 -25.70 11.73 1.82
C GLY A 501 -26.24 10.45 1.18
N ILE A 502 -26.53 9.44 2.00
CA ILE A 502 -27.33 8.29 1.58
C ILE A 502 -28.16 7.73 2.75
N PRO A 503 -29.46 7.47 2.55
CA PRO A 503 -30.28 6.79 3.56
C PRO A 503 -30.01 5.28 3.56
N VAL A 504 -29.92 4.72 4.76
CA VAL A 504 -29.65 3.29 5.01
C VAL A 504 -30.76 2.68 5.86
N LEU A 505 -31.50 1.74 5.27
CA LEU A 505 -32.61 1.02 5.87
C LEU A 505 -32.10 -0.27 6.52
N SER A 506 -32.47 -0.53 7.78
CA SER A 506 -32.17 -1.81 8.45
C SER A 506 -33.15 -2.93 8.07
N LYS A 507 -34.35 -2.56 7.61
CA LYS A 507 -35.39 -3.49 7.16
C LYS A 507 -36.23 -2.86 6.05
N LEU A 508 -36.72 -3.69 5.14
CA LEU A 508 -37.65 -3.27 4.08
C LEU A 508 -39.03 -3.85 4.36
N GLU A 509 -39.91 -3.04 4.98
CA GLU A 509 -41.30 -3.43 5.19
C GLU A 509 -42.12 -3.21 3.91
N ARG A 510 -43.13 -4.07 3.67
CA ARG A 510 -44.00 -3.98 2.48
C ARG A 510 -44.68 -2.62 2.31
N SER A 511 -44.99 -1.95 3.42
CA SER A 511 -45.56 -0.60 3.48
C SER A 511 -44.62 0.46 2.89
N PHE A 512 -43.30 0.24 2.97
CA PHE A 512 -42.27 1.18 2.56
C PHE A 512 -41.54 0.79 1.27
N GLU A 513 -41.87 -0.35 0.66
CA GLU A 513 -41.27 -0.79 -0.61
C GLU A 513 -41.34 0.29 -1.69
N SER A 514 -42.47 0.99 -1.81
CA SER A 514 -42.66 2.05 -2.80
C SER A 514 -42.17 3.43 -2.34
N LEU A 515 -41.54 3.54 -1.17
CA LEU A 515 -41.15 4.81 -0.60
C LEU A 515 -39.72 5.19 -0.99
N VAL A 516 -39.59 6.34 -1.65
CA VAL A 516 -38.29 6.93 -1.95
C VAL A 516 -37.97 7.98 -0.91
N ILE A 517 -36.81 7.84 -0.26
CA ILE A 517 -36.25 8.87 0.61
C ILE A 517 -35.30 9.72 -0.24
N GLY A 518 -35.61 11.01 -0.31
CA GLY A 518 -34.75 12.01 -0.94
C GLY A 518 -34.21 12.98 0.10
N HIS A 519 -33.14 13.67 -0.26
CA HIS A 519 -32.51 14.66 0.60
C HIS A 519 -31.85 15.77 -0.22
N HIS A 520 -31.63 16.91 0.41
CA HIS A 520 -30.71 17.94 -0.05
C HIS A 520 -30.07 18.61 1.17
N PHE A 521 -28.89 19.19 0.97
CA PHE A 521 -28.17 19.93 2.01
C PHE A 521 -28.53 21.41 1.92
N PHE A 522 -28.45 22.13 3.04
CA PHE A 522 -28.62 23.57 3.07
C PHE A 522 -27.66 24.22 4.07
N LYS A 523 -27.29 25.47 3.81
CA LYS A 523 -26.47 26.27 4.72
C LYS A 523 -27.39 27.03 5.69
N TYR A 524 -27.02 27.10 6.96
CA TYR A 524 -27.65 28.03 7.89
C TYR A 524 -27.05 29.43 7.68
N GLN A 525 -27.87 30.48 7.68
CA GLN A 525 -27.39 31.84 7.38
C GLN A 525 -26.52 32.44 8.51
N ASP A 526 -26.77 32.04 9.76
CA ASP A 526 -26.16 32.65 10.95
C ASP A 526 -25.21 31.72 11.74
N ASN A 527 -25.03 30.48 11.30
CA ASN A 527 -24.18 29.50 11.97
C ASN A 527 -23.41 28.70 10.91
N ASP A 528 -22.13 28.41 11.15
CA ASP A 528 -21.29 27.48 10.37
C ASP A 528 -21.79 26.03 10.50
N LYS A 529 -23.05 25.78 10.14
CA LYS A 529 -23.75 24.50 10.22
C LYS A 529 -24.36 24.18 8.87
N ILE A 530 -24.37 22.89 8.54
CA ILE A 530 -25.11 22.38 7.38
C ILE A 530 -26.30 21.57 7.87
N GLY A 531 -27.47 21.91 7.35
CA GLY A 531 -28.67 21.11 7.55
C GLY A 531 -28.85 20.12 6.41
N VAL A 532 -29.46 18.98 6.72
CA VAL A 532 -29.98 18.03 5.73
C VAL A 532 -31.49 18.09 5.79
N ASN A 533 -32.13 18.51 4.69
CA ASN A 533 -33.56 18.41 4.54
C ASN A 533 -33.93 17.07 3.92
N ILE A 534 -34.66 16.24 4.66
CA ILE A 534 -35.13 14.93 4.23
C ILE A 534 -36.57 15.06 3.73
N PHE A 535 -36.93 14.30 2.71
CA PHE A 535 -38.31 14.17 2.30
C PHE A 535 -38.59 12.77 1.77
N SER A 536 -39.87 12.43 1.69
CA SER A 536 -40.32 11.12 1.24
C SER A 536 -41.29 11.24 0.08
N TYR A 537 -41.26 10.27 -0.83
CA TYR A 537 -42.20 10.19 -1.95
C TYR A 537 -42.66 8.75 -2.17
N CYS A 538 -43.96 8.52 -2.07
CA CYS A 538 -44.55 7.22 -2.33
C CYS A 538 -44.88 7.06 -3.81
N LEU A 539 -44.20 6.11 -4.48
CA LEU A 539 -44.36 5.83 -5.91
C LEU A 539 -45.71 5.24 -6.29
N LYS A 540 -46.37 4.53 -5.37
CA LYS A 540 -47.72 3.96 -5.59
C LYS A 540 -48.77 5.08 -5.65
N ASN A 541 -48.71 6.01 -4.70
CA ASN A 541 -49.75 7.03 -4.52
C ASN A 541 -49.39 8.37 -5.21
N ASN A 542 -48.13 8.55 -5.62
CA ASN A 542 -47.57 9.80 -6.14
C ASN A 542 -47.76 10.97 -5.15
N GLN A 543 -47.55 10.71 -3.87
CA GLN A 543 -47.76 11.63 -2.76
C GLN A 543 -46.59 11.57 -1.77
N CYS A 544 -46.33 12.69 -1.10
CA CYS A 544 -45.43 12.73 0.05
C CYS A 544 -46.00 11.88 1.16
N SER A 545 -45.18 11.05 1.81
CA SER A 545 -45.58 10.37 3.04
C SER A 545 -45.10 11.19 4.24
N ILE A 546 -45.99 11.40 5.20
CA ILE A 546 -45.63 11.98 6.49
C ILE A 546 -44.92 10.93 7.36
N LYS A 547 -45.20 9.64 7.13
CA LYS A 547 -44.57 8.52 7.85
C LYS A 547 -43.39 7.98 7.05
N LEU A 548 -42.20 8.06 7.64
CA LEU A 548 -40.96 7.45 7.17
C LEU A 548 -40.64 6.23 8.06
N PRO A 549 -39.97 5.18 7.54
CA PRO A 549 -39.38 4.15 8.39
C PRO A 549 -38.24 4.75 9.23
N ASN A 550 -37.83 4.06 10.30
CA ASN A 550 -36.55 4.37 10.93
C ASN A 550 -35.42 4.02 9.97
N PHE A 551 -34.44 4.92 9.84
CA PHE A 551 -33.28 4.71 8.99
C PHE A 551 -32.08 5.47 9.54
N THR A 552 -30.88 5.07 9.14
CA THR A 552 -29.67 5.83 9.44
C THR A 552 -29.27 6.61 8.21
N PHE A 553 -29.10 7.92 8.34
CA PHE A 553 -28.56 8.76 7.30
C PHE A 553 -27.04 8.80 7.42
N TYR A 554 -26.35 8.29 6.40
CA TYR A 554 -24.90 8.40 6.30
C TYR A 554 -24.55 9.66 5.52
N THR A 555 -23.75 10.53 6.14
CA THR A 555 -23.16 11.69 5.48
C THR A 555 -21.65 11.52 5.41
N LEU A 556 -21.12 11.51 4.20
CA LEU A 556 -19.70 11.61 3.92
C LEU A 556 -19.33 13.09 3.80
N MET A 557 -18.38 13.56 4.59
CA MET A 557 -17.77 14.88 4.44
C MET A 557 -16.36 14.70 3.92
N ILE A 558 -16.00 15.50 2.91
CA ILE A 558 -14.66 15.54 2.35
C ILE A 558 -14.13 16.97 2.48
N SER A 559 -12.97 17.10 3.11
CA SER A 559 -12.25 18.35 3.27
C SER A 559 -10.95 18.35 2.45
N ASN A 560 -10.41 19.55 2.21
CA ASN A 560 -9.15 19.78 1.49
C ASN A 560 -9.14 19.35 0.00
N SER A 561 -10.23 19.64 -0.72
CA SER A 561 -10.32 19.36 -2.16
C SER A 561 -9.61 20.43 -3.01
N HIS A 562 -8.28 20.43 -3.04
CA HIS A 562 -7.52 21.29 -3.97
C HIS A 562 -7.50 20.75 -5.42
N ASN A 563 -8.03 19.55 -5.66
CA ASN A 563 -8.03 18.89 -6.96
C ASN A 563 -9.42 18.97 -7.63
N ASP A 564 -9.59 19.97 -8.51
CA ASP A 564 -10.84 20.29 -9.24
C ASP A 564 -11.37 19.14 -10.13
N LYS A 565 -10.57 18.10 -10.36
CA LYS A 565 -10.93 16.95 -11.22
C LYS A 565 -11.69 15.84 -10.50
N GLU A 566 -11.45 15.64 -9.20
CA GLU A 566 -12.10 14.60 -8.37
C GLU A 566 -13.30 15.15 -7.61
N PHE A 567 -13.28 16.46 -7.33
CA PHE A 567 -14.22 17.15 -6.47
C PHE A 567 -14.51 18.52 -7.05
N GLY A 568 -15.71 19.03 -6.85
CA GLY A 568 -15.96 20.43 -7.21
C GLY A 568 -17.40 20.85 -7.13
N THR A 569 -17.60 22.14 -7.35
CA THR A 569 -18.91 22.78 -7.46
C THR A 569 -19.21 23.05 -8.93
N ILE A 570 -20.39 22.65 -9.37
CA ILE A 570 -20.86 22.89 -10.74
C ILE A 570 -21.86 24.04 -10.70
N PRO A 571 -21.58 25.16 -11.40
CA PRO A 571 -22.50 26.28 -11.47
C PRO A 571 -23.78 25.87 -12.22
N PHE A 572 -24.91 26.13 -11.58
CA PHE A 572 -26.20 25.70 -12.08
C PHE A 572 -26.75 26.71 -13.10
N LYS A 573 -26.47 26.51 -14.40
CA LYS A 573 -27.07 27.31 -15.48
C LYS A 573 -28.25 26.54 -16.10
N LYS A 574 -29.45 27.12 -16.17
CA LYS A 574 -30.60 26.58 -16.95
C LYS A 574 -31.14 25.20 -16.51
N GLN A 575 -31.12 24.91 -15.21
CA GLN A 575 -31.56 23.63 -14.63
C GLN A 575 -30.87 22.37 -15.16
N LEU A 576 -29.74 22.52 -15.86
CA LEU A 576 -29.09 21.47 -16.62
C LEU A 576 -27.58 21.65 -16.61
N ILE A 577 -26.89 20.60 -16.21
CA ILE A 577 -25.44 20.51 -16.25
C ILE A 577 -25.06 19.63 -17.43
N ASP A 578 -24.18 20.14 -18.29
CA ASP A 578 -23.57 19.40 -19.39
C ASP A 578 -22.21 18.86 -18.94
N LEU A 579 -22.15 17.56 -18.61
CA LEU A 579 -20.94 16.93 -18.08
C LEU A 579 -19.86 16.80 -19.15
N GLU A 580 -20.20 16.72 -20.44
CA GLU A 580 -19.20 16.62 -21.52
C GLU A 580 -18.35 17.89 -21.64
N LYS A 581 -18.92 19.04 -21.30
CA LYS A 581 -18.20 20.32 -21.33
C LYS A 581 -17.30 20.50 -20.12
N PHE A 582 -17.73 19.96 -18.99
CA PHE A 582 -17.03 20.07 -17.71
C PHE A 582 -15.96 18.99 -17.55
N ASP A 583 -16.17 17.82 -18.14
CA ASP A 583 -15.32 16.65 -17.96
C ASP A 583 -15.33 15.75 -19.21
N ARG A 584 -14.28 15.83 -20.03
CA ARG A 584 -14.20 15.03 -21.27
C ARG A 584 -13.77 13.58 -21.06
N GLU A 585 -13.15 13.26 -19.92
CA GLU A 585 -12.46 11.98 -19.71
C GLU A 585 -13.32 10.96 -18.95
N SER A 586 -14.16 11.40 -18.00
CA SER A 586 -15.01 10.48 -17.20
C SER A 586 -16.48 10.88 -17.10
N TYR A 587 -17.02 11.71 -18.01
CA TYR A 587 -18.44 12.11 -17.97
C TYR A 587 -19.43 10.93 -17.90
N GLN A 588 -19.06 9.76 -18.41
CA GLN A 588 -19.88 8.56 -18.38
C GLN A 588 -19.86 7.81 -17.03
N ASN A 589 -18.97 8.19 -16.11
CA ASN A 589 -18.86 7.57 -14.80
C ASN A 589 -19.92 8.15 -13.85
N PRO A 590 -20.51 7.30 -12.98
CA PRO A 590 -21.53 7.74 -12.05
C PRO A 590 -20.92 8.54 -10.89
N LYS A 591 -20.80 9.86 -11.07
CA LYS A 591 -20.37 10.80 -10.02
C LYS A 591 -21.39 10.87 -8.89
N TYR A 592 -20.93 11.02 -7.66
CA TYR A 592 -21.78 11.30 -6.51
C TYR A 592 -22.10 12.78 -6.51
N ILE A 593 -23.38 13.12 -6.52
CA ILE A 593 -23.86 14.50 -6.65
C ILE A 593 -24.71 14.81 -5.44
N SER A 594 -24.46 15.97 -4.85
CA SER A 594 -25.23 16.56 -3.77
C SER A 594 -25.74 17.93 -4.17
N LEU A 595 -26.98 18.19 -3.77
CA LEU A 595 -27.64 19.48 -3.97
C LEU A 595 -27.54 20.29 -2.69
N TYR A 596 -27.20 21.57 -2.81
CA TYR A 596 -27.05 22.52 -1.71
C TYR A 596 -27.95 23.71 -1.97
N SER A 597 -28.80 24.07 -1.02
CA SER A 597 -29.52 25.33 -1.06
C SER A 597 -28.90 26.37 -0.13
N GLU A 598 -29.07 27.65 -0.48
CA GLU A 598 -28.49 28.77 0.27
C GLU A 598 -29.10 28.93 1.66
N ASN A 599 -30.40 28.63 1.82
CA ASN A 599 -31.13 28.83 3.07
C ASN A 599 -31.99 27.61 3.44
N GLU A 600 -32.49 27.61 4.67
CA GLU A 600 -33.51 26.70 5.20
C GLU A 600 -34.91 26.97 4.63
N ASN A 601 -35.04 27.02 3.30
CA ASN A 601 -36.34 27.16 2.66
C ASN A 601 -36.97 25.78 2.44
N ASN A 602 -38.29 25.69 2.61
CA ASN A 602 -39.09 24.49 2.34
C ASN A 602 -39.23 24.21 0.84
N TYR A 603 -38.13 23.81 0.22
CA TYR A 603 -38.12 23.43 -1.18
C TYR A 603 -38.96 22.16 -1.43
N GLY A 604 -39.57 22.09 -2.62
CA GLY A 604 -40.36 20.95 -3.06
C GLY A 604 -39.56 19.64 -3.17
N LEU A 605 -40.21 18.57 -3.67
CA LEU A 605 -39.57 17.28 -3.92
C LEU A 605 -38.55 17.39 -5.06
N ILE A 606 -37.27 17.44 -4.73
CA ILE A 606 -36.19 17.67 -5.70
C ILE A 606 -35.34 16.42 -5.87
N PHE A 607 -35.26 15.90 -7.10
CA PHE A 607 -34.35 14.81 -7.42
C PHE A 607 -33.38 15.18 -8.53
N SER A 608 -32.16 14.64 -8.46
CA SER A 608 -31.19 14.72 -9.55
C SER A 608 -31.45 13.63 -10.58
N LYS A 609 -31.92 14.01 -11.77
CA LYS A 609 -31.99 13.10 -12.92
C LYS A 609 -30.61 13.02 -13.57
N ARG A 610 -30.01 11.82 -13.50
CA ARG A 610 -28.66 11.58 -14.02
C ARG A 610 -28.70 10.74 -15.27
N VAL A 611 -28.12 11.30 -16.32
CA VAL A 611 -27.95 10.68 -17.62
C VAL A 611 -26.46 10.72 -17.94
N SER A 612 -25.95 9.75 -18.70
CA SER A 612 -24.52 9.60 -19.06
C SER A 612 -23.77 10.86 -19.48
N LYS A 613 -24.45 11.93 -19.92
CA LYS A 613 -23.83 13.20 -20.35
C LYS A 613 -24.34 14.43 -19.59
N LYS A 614 -25.40 14.29 -18.79
CA LYS A 614 -26.14 15.44 -18.25
C LYS A 614 -26.73 15.16 -16.87
N ILE A 615 -26.64 16.14 -15.99
CA ILE A 615 -27.38 16.16 -14.73
C ILE A 615 -28.49 17.20 -14.87
N LYS A 616 -29.73 16.82 -14.59
CA LYS A 616 -30.88 17.74 -14.58
C LYS A 616 -31.54 17.66 -13.22
N ILE A 617 -31.84 18.80 -12.61
CA ILE A 617 -32.69 18.80 -11.43
C ILE A 617 -34.14 18.65 -11.88
N LYS A 618 -34.89 17.80 -11.20
CA LYS A 618 -36.29 17.52 -11.49
C LYS A 618 -37.11 17.70 -10.23
N PHE A 619 -38.09 18.59 -10.34
CA PHE A 619 -39.15 18.77 -9.35
C PHE A 619 -40.23 17.73 -9.61
N ILE A 620 -40.61 17.01 -8.57
CA ILE A 620 -41.68 16.01 -8.63
C ILE A 620 -42.96 16.62 -8.08
N GLU A 621 -44.03 16.55 -8.87
CA GLU A 621 -45.35 16.99 -8.43
C GLU A 621 -45.90 16.02 -7.37
N CYS A 622 -46.28 16.57 -6.21
CA CYS A 622 -47.04 15.85 -5.19
C CYS A 622 -48.53 16.07 -5.41
N LYS A 623 -49.35 15.01 -5.33
CA LYS A 623 -50.81 15.15 -5.27
C LYS A 623 -51.36 15.54 -3.89
N CYS A 624 -50.53 16.08 -3.01
CA CYS A 624 -50.91 16.43 -1.65
C CYS A 624 -51.13 17.95 -1.55
N LYS A 625 -52.24 18.37 -0.93
CA LYS A 625 -52.62 19.78 -0.79
C LYS A 625 -51.54 20.60 -0.07
N ASP A 626 -50.90 20.01 0.94
CA ASP A 626 -49.85 20.69 1.74
C ASP A 626 -48.54 20.96 0.96
N CYS A 627 -48.36 20.37 -0.22
CA CYS A 627 -47.19 20.62 -1.06
C CYS A 627 -47.45 21.55 -2.25
N GLU A 628 -48.69 22.03 -2.44
CA GLU A 628 -49.03 22.99 -3.50
C GLU A 628 -48.38 24.36 -3.27
N ASN A 629 -48.04 24.70 -2.02
CA ASN A 629 -47.44 25.98 -1.62
C ASN A 629 -45.90 26.00 -1.55
N LYS A 630 -45.21 24.92 -1.93
CA LYS A 630 -43.73 24.89 -1.90
C LYS A 630 -43.15 25.60 -3.14
N THR A 631 -42.25 26.56 -2.91
CA THR A 631 -41.64 27.40 -3.96
C THR A 631 -40.86 26.57 -4.98
N LYS A 632 -41.15 26.76 -6.28
CA LYS A 632 -40.26 26.34 -7.37
C LYS A 632 -39.03 27.25 -7.34
N ILE A 633 -37.85 26.65 -7.29
CA ILE A 633 -36.59 27.37 -7.08
C ILE A 633 -36.23 28.19 -8.33
N SER A 634 -35.85 29.45 -8.15
CA SER A 634 -35.09 30.22 -9.14
C SER A 634 -33.70 29.58 -9.34
N GLU A 635 -33.21 29.53 -10.58
CA GLU A 635 -31.96 28.84 -10.94
C GLU A 635 -30.72 29.26 -10.13
N GLY A 636 -30.75 30.42 -9.46
CA GLY A 636 -29.65 30.93 -8.64
C GLY A 636 -29.49 30.31 -7.26
N ASN A 637 -30.49 29.61 -6.70
CA ASN A 637 -30.50 29.30 -5.25
C ASN A 637 -30.08 27.86 -4.90
N ILE A 638 -29.58 27.09 -5.88
CA ILE A 638 -29.08 25.71 -5.67
C ILE A 638 -27.69 25.55 -6.27
N GLU A 639 -26.73 25.15 -5.44
CA GLU A 639 -25.41 24.68 -5.85
C GLU A 639 -25.40 23.15 -5.99
N CYS A 640 -24.65 22.65 -6.96
CA CYS A 640 -24.48 21.22 -7.18
C CYS A 640 -23.01 20.87 -6.94
N LYS A 641 -22.70 20.08 -5.91
CA LYS A 641 -21.33 19.59 -5.67
C LYS A 641 -21.19 18.13 -6.06
N PHE A 642 -20.00 17.73 -6.51
CA PHE A 642 -19.73 16.36 -6.93
C PHE A 642 -18.48 15.74 -6.34
N ILE A 643 -18.47 14.40 -6.31
CA ILE A 643 -17.31 13.53 -6.04
C ILE A 643 -17.21 12.49 -7.17
N ASP A 644 -16.02 12.36 -7.76
CA ASP A 644 -15.65 11.30 -8.70
C ASP A 644 -14.55 10.41 -8.08
N PRO A 645 -14.90 9.32 -7.39
CA PRO A 645 -13.94 8.47 -6.70
C PRO A 645 -13.23 7.47 -7.63
N TYR A 646 -13.45 7.53 -8.96
CA TYR A 646 -12.89 6.59 -9.93
C TYR A 646 -11.64 7.14 -10.64
N ARG A 647 -11.21 8.35 -10.30
CA ARG A 647 -10.03 9.03 -10.86
C ARG A 647 -8.77 8.89 -10.01
N ARG A 648 -8.86 8.12 -8.93
CA ARG A 648 -7.78 7.90 -7.96
C ARG A 648 -6.83 6.79 -8.37
#